data_AF-A0A7X4J6F6-F1
#
_entry.id   AF-A0A7X4J6F6-F1
#
_cell.length_a   1.000
_cell.length_b   1.000
_cell.length_c   1.000
_cell.angle_alpha   90.00
_cell.angle_beta   90.00
_cell.angle_gamma   90.00
#
_symmetry.space_group_name_H-M   'P 1'
#
loop_
_entity.id
_entity.type
_entity.pdbx_description
1 polymer ?
#
loop_
_entity_poly.entity_id
_entity_poly.type
_entity_poly.pdbx_seq_one_letter_code
_entity_poly.pdbx_strand_id
1 'polypeptide(L)'
;MTRVAVTWSSADASVATIDASGLATAVGNGTATITAAVGSAQGTARITVDAPSHAPPYHGTVFLDPDIIVPSDPTDFVGLEAAGRGERLVYDRRSAAWITIQAYLFDAVFANGPSVEFQVNPEFGTWAEAEAAARDYAPAIGQIPTALREDMDAVWIHRGDEAFGGGNRSLLVHTDRGEQYRQQGVLPEVFVHEGVHTSLDSTHADAPGWLAAQTADPTFISTYARDYPDRDDLAESFSAWLAVRHRRDRITEGMADTITAAIPNRLAYFDSLDLNLCPVVNGGACGAPAQWTLSGTVSHGWADPESGPSVANPGGRVVGAVAEVVDGPDAGRKATTDDNGRYLLESLKEAQFTVRVAAEGFAPVARTLILGSDTTLAFAISRALPARRPPAPFPDTDPEWLRTVSSDYPHAHRVANVRVFSDISPAFSEEHAEHLSRVWDFFDALYAENRGAFVDAYYTSDPTVFNKVAPHCPTIFIPGARNVTGCYFDYPRWFIMPYQIPDLGTQLHEIGHDFAFATWPEIEASQWFREGTAQYFEGGAFTDAGSLRVPAPFHWCTDLFLRFDREDRLIPLGQLLRLAKVDFLADNWRTYSQSCMLFDYLERHEPGALYALIQGINAGRITSNDELIAALLALTGRSVGELEEAYESYARIAGGR
;
A
#
# COMPACT_ATOMS: atom_id res chain seq x y z
N MET A 1 -54.39 -49.68 -66.96
CA MET A 1 -54.69 -48.73 -65.86
C MET A 1 -54.17 -47.38 -66.28
N THR A 2 -55.05 -46.39 -66.46
CA THR A 2 -54.67 -45.00 -66.70
C THR A 2 -53.98 -44.47 -65.45
N ARG A 3 -52.74 -44.00 -65.58
CA ARG A 3 -51.98 -43.41 -64.47
C ARG A 3 -52.70 -42.13 -64.05
N VAL A 4 -53.24 -42.13 -62.83
CA VAL A 4 -53.92 -40.94 -62.28
C VAL A 4 -52.85 -39.93 -61.92
N ALA A 5 -53.01 -38.68 -62.36
CA ALA A 5 -52.05 -37.61 -62.08
C ALA A 5 -52.12 -37.23 -60.60
N VAL A 6 -50.96 -37.21 -59.94
CA VAL A 6 -50.79 -36.78 -58.55
C VAL A 6 -50.35 -35.32 -58.55
N THR A 7 -51.05 -34.48 -57.80
CA THR A 7 -50.60 -33.10 -57.56
C THR A 7 -49.72 -33.09 -56.32
N TRP A 8 -48.50 -32.57 -56.45
CA TRP A 8 -47.54 -32.45 -55.35
C TRP A 8 -47.40 -31.00 -54.90
N SER A 9 -47.28 -30.80 -53.60
CA SER A 9 -46.94 -29.50 -53.02
C SER A 9 -46.06 -29.66 -51.79
N SER A 10 -45.22 -28.66 -51.54
CA SER A 10 -44.47 -28.50 -50.30
C SER A 10 -45.08 -27.36 -49.49
N ALA A 11 -45.24 -27.57 -48.19
CA ALA A 11 -45.67 -26.52 -47.27
C ALA A 11 -44.59 -25.45 -47.04
N ASP A 12 -43.32 -25.78 -47.28
CA ASP A 12 -42.19 -24.85 -47.19
C ASP A 12 -41.12 -25.19 -48.24
N ALA A 13 -41.14 -24.45 -49.35
CA ALA A 13 -40.19 -24.62 -50.45
C ALA A 13 -38.78 -24.12 -50.13
N SER A 14 -38.58 -23.37 -49.04
CA SER A 14 -37.26 -22.96 -48.57
C SER A 14 -36.53 -24.08 -47.83
N VAL A 15 -37.27 -25.08 -47.31
CA VAL A 15 -36.73 -26.28 -46.65
C VAL A 15 -36.63 -27.46 -47.63
N ALA A 16 -37.70 -27.78 -48.36
CA ALA A 16 -37.69 -28.84 -49.36
C ALA A 16 -38.63 -28.52 -50.53
N THR A 17 -38.15 -28.70 -51.75
CA THR A 17 -38.96 -28.63 -52.98
C THR A 17 -39.39 -30.02 -53.41
N ILE A 18 -40.48 -30.12 -54.17
CA ILE A 18 -40.92 -31.38 -54.78
C ILE A 18 -41.35 -31.15 -56.23
N ASP A 19 -40.90 -32.03 -57.13
CA ASP A 19 -41.24 -31.94 -58.55
C ASP A 19 -42.54 -32.71 -58.91
N ALA A 20 -42.99 -32.57 -60.15
CA ALA A 20 -44.20 -33.22 -60.64
C ALA A 20 -44.10 -34.76 -60.69
N SER A 21 -42.90 -35.33 -60.59
CA SER A 21 -42.67 -36.78 -60.51
C SER A 21 -42.75 -37.32 -59.09
N GLY A 22 -42.79 -36.43 -58.08
CA GLY A 22 -42.78 -36.77 -56.66
C GLY A 22 -41.37 -36.87 -56.06
N LEU A 23 -40.34 -36.38 -56.74
CA LEU A 23 -38.99 -36.33 -56.21
C LEU A 23 -38.81 -35.08 -55.34
N ALA A 24 -38.63 -35.28 -54.04
CA ALA A 24 -38.31 -34.20 -53.11
C ALA A 24 -36.80 -33.89 -53.11
N THR A 25 -36.44 -32.61 -53.13
CA THR A 25 -35.05 -32.12 -53.03
C THR A 25 -34.92 -31.17 -51.85
N ALA A 26 -33.96 -31.44 -50.96
CA ALA A 26 -33.65 -30.57 -49.83
C ALA A 26 -33.08 -29.22 -50.32
N VAL A 27 -33.47 -28.13 -49.68
CA VAL A 27 -33.06 -26.75 -50.03
C VAL A 27 -32.42 -26.05 -48.84
N GLY A 28 -32.99 -26.20 -47.64
CA GLY A 28 -32.52 -25.56 -46.41
C GLY A 28 -32.87 -26.41 -45.19
N ASN A 29 -32.23 -26.10 -44.05
CA ASN A 29 -32.47 -26.79 -42.79
C ASN A 29 -33.90 -26.52 -42.29
N GLY A 30 -34.55 -27.54 -41.71
CA GLY A 30 -35.88 -27.40 -41.13
C GLY A 30 -36.81 -28.57 -41.42
N THR A 31 -38.10 -28.36 -41.20
CA THR A 31 -39.15 -29.34 -41.50
C THR A 31 -40.08 -28.81 -42.59
N ALA A 32 -40.33 -29.61 -43.63
CA ALA A 32 -41.41 -29.37 -44.59
C ALA A 32 -42.37 -30.55 -44.65
N THR A 33 -43.68 -30.26 -44.74
CA THR A 33 -44.68 -31.28 -45.06
C THR A 33 -44.92 -31.29 -46.55
N ILE A 34 -44.69 -32.44 -47.17
CA ILE A 34 -45.01 -32.71 -48.57
C ILE A 34 -46.41 -33.33 -48.65
N THR A 35 -47.24 -32.82 -49.56
CA THR A 35 -48.59 -33.33 -49.81
C THR A 35 -48.70 -33.92 -51.21
N ALA A 36 -49.29 -35.11 -51.30
CA ALA A 36 -49.67 -35.78 -52.54
C ALA A 36 -51.20 -35.84 -52.62
N ALA A 37 -51.80 -35.28 -53.67
CA ALA A 37 -53.26 -35.28 -53.84
C ALA A 37 -53.70 -35.95 -55.15
N VAL A 38 -54.75 -36.77 -55.07
CA VAL A 38 -55.40 -37.42 -56.21
C VAL A 38 -56.93 -37.34 -56.02
N GLY A 39 -57.58 -36.45 -56.77
CA GLY A 39 -59.02 -36.20 -56.60
C GLY A 39 -59.32 -35.72 -55.17
N SER A 40 -60.17 -36.43 -54.43
CA SER A 40 -60.47 -36.14 -53.02
C SER A 40 -59.56 -36.85 -52.01
N ALA A 41 -58.64 -37.70 -52.46
CA ALA A 41 -57.71 -38.41 -51.59
C ALA A 41 -56.40 -37.61 -51.46
N GLN A 42 -55.85 -37.55 -50.24
CA GLN A 42 -54.59 -36.89 -49.94
C GLN A 42 -53.74 -37.73 -48.99
N GLY A 43 -52.42 -37.67 -49.16
CA GLY A 43 -51.43 -38.22 -48.24
C GLY A 43 -50.33 -37.19 -47.98
N THR A 44 -49.76 -37.23 -46.78
CA THR A 44 -48.71 -36.29 -46.37
C THR A 44 -47.49 -37.04 -45.87
N ALA A 45 -46.30 -36.50 -46.13
CA ALA A 45 -45.04 -36.95 -45.56
C ALA A 45 -44.28 -35.76 -44.96
N ARG A 46 -43.75 -35.93 -43.75
CA ARG A 46 -42.89 -34.93 -43.10
C ARG A 46 -41.45 -35.20 -43.50
N ILE A 47 -40.78 -34.21 -44.09
CA ILE A 47 -39.35 -34.22 -44.38
C ILE A 47 -38.68 -33.33 -43.35
N THR A 48 -37.66 -33.87 -42.68
CA THR A 48 -36.72 -33.10 -41.86
C THR A 48 -35.39 -33.07 -42.59
N VAL A 49 -34.87 -31.88 -42.85
CA VAL A 49 -33.54 -31.67 -43.41
C VAL A 49 -32.66 -31.17 -42.27
N ASP A 50 -31.76 -32.05 -41.82
CA ASP A 50 -30.78 -31.70 -40.80
C ASP A 50 -29.63 -30.90 -41.44
N ALA A 51 -29.03 -29.99 -40.68
CA ALA A 51 -27.79 -29.36 -41.09
C ALA A 51 -26.70 -30.45 -41.23
N PRO A 52 -25.77 -30.34 -42.19
CA PRO A 52 -24.60 -31.20 -42.20
C PRO A 52 -23.82 -30.96 -40.91
N SER A 53 -23.80 -31.95 -40.01
CA SER A 53 -22.99 -31.90 -38.81
C SER A 53 -21.52 -31.99 -39.20
N HIS A 54 -20.86 -30.84 -39.30
CA HIS A 54 -19.42 -30.82 -39.31
C HIS A 54 -18.96 -31.22 -37.91
N ALA A 55 -17.92 -32.06 -37.80
CA ALA A 55 -17.32 -32.29 -36.49
C ALA A 55 -16.82 -30.94 -35.94
N PRO A 56 -16.93 -30.69 -34.61
CA PRO A 56 -16.37 -29.49 -34.02
C PRO A 56 -14.89 -29.35 -34.41
N PRO A 57 -14.46 -28.17 -34.89
CA PRO A 57 -13.10 -27.99 -35.43
C PRO A 57 -12.01 -28.04 -34.35
N TYR A 58 -12.35 -27.80 -33.09
CA TYR A 58 -11.38 -27.74 -31.99
C TYR A 58 -11.75 -28.70 -30.84
N HIS A 59 -10.78 -29.01 -29.98
CA HIS A 59 -11.05 -29.77 -28.76
C HIS A 59 -11.64 -28.88 -27.64
N GLY A 60 -11.04 -27.69 -27.46
CA GLY A 60 -11.46 -26.61 -26.56
C GLY A 60 -10.86 -25.30 -27.05
N THR A 61 -11.42 -24.16 -26.65
CA THR A 61 -11.14 -22.86 -27.28
C THR A 61 -10.14 -21.98 -26.54
N VAL A 62 -9.86 -22.28 -25.27
CA VAL A 62 -8.72 -21.71 -24.53
C VAL A 62 -7.38 -21.94 -25.25
N PHE A 63 -7.29 -23.01 -26.05
CA PHE A 63 -6.07 -23.41 -26.76
C PHE A 63 -6.12 -23.10 -28.27
N LEU A 64 -7.02 -22.20 -28.71
CA LEU A 64 -7.13 -21.84 -30.13
C LEU A 64 -5.82 -21.27 -30.67
N ASP A 65 -5.32 -20.25 -29.99
CA ASP A 65 -4.06 -19.58 -30.26
C ASP A 65 -3.61 -18.92 -28.94
N PRO A 66 -2.37 -19.13 -28.48
CA PRO A 66 -1.85 -18.45 -27.29
C PRO A 66 -1.61 -16.94 -27.51
N ASP A 67 -1.78 -16.42 -28.73
CA ASP A 67 -1.53 -15.01 -29.04
C ASP A 67 -2.82 -14.15 -29.07
N ILE A 68 -3.99 -14.66 -28.64
CA ILE A 68 -5.25 -13.89 -28.62
C ILE A 68 -5.15 -12.74 -27.61
N ILE A 69 -4.68 -13.00 -26.40
CA ILE A 69 -4.32 -12.00 -25.39
C ILE A 69 -2.92 -12.30 -24.88
N VAL A 70 -1.97 -11.47 -25.29
CA VAL A 70 -0.56 -11.65 -24.91
C VAL A 70 -0.20 -10.85 -23.65
N PRO A 71 0.89 -11.20 -22.93
CA PRO A 71 1.31 -10.47 -21.74
C PRO A 71 1.59 -8.97 -21.94
N SER A 72 1.85 -8.53 -23.19
CA SER A 72 2.08 -7.12 -23.52
C SER A 72 0.80 -6.33 -23.80
N ASP A 73 -0.36 -7.00 -23.91
CA ASP A 73 -1.63 -6.31 -24.13
C ASP A 73 -2.01 -5.51 -22.87
N PRO A 74 -2.75 -4.38 -23.02
CA PRO A 74 -3.10 -3.53 -21.90
C PRO A 74 -3.91 -4.29 -20.84
N THR A 75 -3.68 -3.96 -19.57
CA THR A 75 -4.47 -4.44 -18.45
C THR A 75 -5.17 -3.26 -17.79
N ASP A 76 -6.42 -3.45 -17.41
CA ASP A 76 -7.16 -2.51 -16.56
C ASP A 76 -6.75 -2.65 -15.09
N PHE A 77 -5.96 -3.65 -14.72
CA PHE A 77 -5.50 -3.80 -13.34
C PHE A 77 -4.66 -2.59 -12.91
N VAL A 78 -5.13 -1.90 -11.87
CA VAL A 78 -4.50 -0.70 -11.31
C VAL A 78 -3.65 -1.06 -10.10
N GLY A 79 -4.17 -1.86 -9.18
CA GLY A 79 -3.49 -2.18 -7.94
C GLY A 79 -4.26 -3.15 -7.04
N LEU A 80 -3.61 -3.56 -5.95
CA LEU A 80 -4.22 -4.34 -4.87
C LEU A 80 -4.15 -3.53 -3.58
N GLU A 81 -5.28 -3.46 -2.88
CA GLU A 81 -5.39 -2.87 -1.55
C GLU A 81 -5.53 -3.97 -0.49
N ALA A 82 -4.82 -3.83 0.63
CA ALA A 82 -4.90 -4.77 1.73
C ALA A 82 -6.26 -4.63 2.46
N ALA A 83 -7.09 -5.68 2.41
CA ALA A 83 -8.40 -5.72 3.07
C ALA A 83 -8.39 -6.50 4.40
N GLY A 84 -7.21 -6.92 4.86
CA GLY A 84 -7.01 -7.61 6.13
C GLY A 84 -7.24 -9.13 6.05
N ARG A 85 -7.81 -9.69 7.13
CA ARG A 85 -8.13 -11.13 7.21
C ARG A 85 -9.58 -11.33 7.60
N GLY A 86 -10.20 -12.38 7.07
CA GLY A 86 -11.57 -12.72 7.42
C GLY A 86 -11.99 -14.12 6.99
N GLU A 87 -13.07 -14.59 7.59
CA GLU A 87 -13.69 -15.86 7.19
C GLU A 87 -14.36 -15.73 5.82
N ARG A 88 -14.05 -16.66 4.93
CA ARG A 88 -14.68 -16.80 3.62
C ARG A 88 -15.05 -18.25 3.37
N LEU A 89 -16.21 -18.48 2.76
CA LEU A 89 -16.62 -19.77 2.24
C LEU A 89 -16.15 -19.85 0.79
N VAL A 90 -15.21 -20.76 0.51
CA VAL A 90 -14.60 -20.93 -0.82
C VAL A 90 -14.73 -22.40 -1.26
N TYR A 91 -14.67 -22.65 -2.56
CA TYR A 91 -14.62 -24.02 -3.08
C TYR A 91 -13.18 -24.49 -3.29
N ASP A 92 -12.80 -25.60 -2.67
CA ASP A 92 -11.46 -26.19 -2.83
C ASP A 92 -11.55 -27.50 -3.60
N ARG A 93 -11.10 -27.45 -4.86
CA ARG A 93 -11.19 -28.57 -5.80
C ARG A 93 -10.35 -29.78 -5.39
N ARG A 94 -9.28 -29.58 -4.61
CA ARG A 94 -8.43 -30.67 -4.09
C ARG A 94 -9.20 -31.59 -3.13
N SER A 95 -10.21 -31.03 -2.46
CA SER A 95 -11.11 -31.75 -1.57
C SER A 95 -12.51 -31.96 -2.16
N ALA A 96 -12.77 -31.40 -3.35
CA ALA A 96 -14.06 -31.32 -4.00
C ALA A 96 -15.19 -30.78 -3.09
N ALA A 97 -14.87 -29.84 -2.20
CA ALA A 97 -15.79 -29.38 -1.16
C ALA A 97 -15.75 -27.86 -0.95
N TRP A 98 -16.87 -27.33 -0.46
CA TRP A 98 -16.94 -25.98 0.10
C TRP A 98 -16.32 -25.98 1.50
N ILE A 99 -15.38 -25.07 1.73
CA ILE A 99 -14.65 -24.95 2.99
C ILE A 99 -14.66 -23.51 3.48
N THR A 100 -14.72 -23.33 4.79
CA THR A 100 -14.51 -22.02 5.42
C THR A 100 -13.04 -21.85 5.75
N ILE A 101 -12.45 -20.76 5.27
CA ILE A 101 -11.04 -20.42 5.49
C ILE A 101 -10.90 -19.04 6.14
N GLN A 102 -9.83 -18.85 6.90
CA GLN A 102 -9.38 -17.54 7.37
C GLN A 102 -8.46 -16.91 6.32
N ALA A 103 -9.09 -16.35 5.28
CA ALA A 103 -8.40 -15.85 4.09
C ALA A 103 -7.57 -14.60 4.39
N TYR A 104 -6.50 -14.43 3.60
CA TYR A 104 -5.89 -13.12 3.38
C TYR A 104 -6.71 -12.42 2.30
N LEU A 105 -7.09 -11.16 2.54
CA LEU A 105 -8.03 -10.43 1.70
C LEU A 105 -7.33 -9.25 1.02
N PHE A 106 -7.52 -9.13 -0.29
CA PHE A 106 -7.01 -8.03 -1.09
C PHE A 106 -8.08 -7.55 -2.06
N ASP A 107 -8.32 -6.24 -2.15
CA ASP A 107 -9.23 -5.69 -3.16
C ASP A 107 -8.42 -5.34 -4.41
N ALA A 108 -8.69 -6.03 -5.52
CA ALA A 108 -8.11 -5.73 -6.82
C ALA A 108 -8.88 -4.60 -7.48
N VAL A 109 -8.21 -3.49 -7.72
CA VAL A 109 -8.77 -2.29 -8.35
C VAL A 109 -8.51 -2.34 -9.85
N PHE A 110 -9.54 -2.08 -10.63
CA PHE A 110 -9.48 -2.02 -12.09
C PHE A 110 -9.90 -0.63 -12.59
N ALA A 111 -9.33 -0.17 -13.70
CA ALA A 111 -9.64 1.13 -14.30
C ALA A 111 -11.08 1.19 -14.84
N ASN A 112 -11.62 0.05 -15.27
CA ASN A 112 -13.00 -0.11 -15.69
C ASN A 112 -13.66 -1.26 -14.91
N GLY A 113 -14.90 -1.04 -14.47
CA GLY A 113 -15.70 -2.01 -13.71
C GLY A 113 -15.45 -1.97 -12.19
N PRO A 114 -16.13 -2.85 -11.43
CA PRO A 114 -15.99 -2.91 -9.98
C PRO A 114 -14.63 -3.51 -9.56
N SER A 115 -14.22 -3.22 -8.33
CA SER A 115 -13.13 -3.94 -7.67
C SER A 115 -13.56 -5.36 -7.32
N VAL A 116 -12.59 -6.28 -7.25
CA VAL A 116 -12.83 -7.71 -6.98
C VAL A 116 -12.03 -8.15 -5.75
N GLU A 117 -12.66 -8.86 -4.81
CA GLU A 117 -11.98 -9.33 -3.59
C GLU A 117 -11.20 -10.63 -3.83
N PHE A 118 -9.88 -10.57 -3.76
CA PHE A 118 -9.00 -11.72 -3.82
C PHE A 118 -8.90 -12.36 -2.44
N GLN A 119 -9.35 -13.61 -2.36
CA GLN A 119 -9.43 -14.41 -1.14
C GLN A 119 -8.36 -15.51 -1.21
N VAL A 120 -7.21 -15.24 -0.59
CA VAL A 120 -6.05 -16.13 -0.65
C VAL A 120 -6.04 -17.07 0.54
N ASN A 121 -5.90 -18.36 0.28
CA ASN A 121 -5.96 -19.41 1.29
C ASN A 121 -4.87 -19.21 2.37
N PRO A 122 -5.13 -19.50 3.66
CA PRO A 122 -4.14 -19.38 4.73
C PRO A 122 -2.87 -20.24 4.53
N GLU A 123 -2.88 -21.24 3.65
CA GLU A 123 -1.74 -22.09 3.33
C GLU A 123 -0.55 -21.38 2.69
N PHE A 124 -0.71 -20.12 2.28
CA PHE A 124 0.39 -19.26 1.82
C PHE A 124 1.24 -18.72 2.99
N GLY A 125 0.85 -18.97 4.24
CA GLY A 125 1.69 -18.82 5.43
C GLY A 125 1.92 -17.38 5.91
N THR A 126 2.32 -16.46 5.02
CA THR A 126 2.59 -15.06 5.36
C THR A 126 1.76 -14.11 4.51
N TRP A 127 1.57 -12.88 5.01
CA TRP A 127 0.88 -11.81 4.26
C TRP A 127 1.57 -11.54 2.92
N ALA A 128 2.90 -11.46 2.92
CA ALA A 128 3.69 -11.16 1.74
C ALA A 128 3.57 -12.25 0.65
N GLU A 129 3.57 -13.53 1.03
CA GLU A 129 3.36 -14.64 0.08
C GLU A 129 1.94 -14.66 -0.48
N ALA A 130 0.93 -14.36 0.36
CA ALA A 130 -0.45 -14.26 -0.08
C ALA A 130 -0.67 -13.07 -1.03
N GLU A 131 -0.08 -11.91 -0.73
CA GLU A 131 -0.13 -10.74 -1.60
C GLU A 131 0.58 -11.01 -2.92
N ALA A 132 1.73 -11.68 -2.90
CA ALA A 132 2.44 -12.06 -4.10
C ALA A 132 1.58 -12.98 -4.99
N ALA A 133 0.86 -13.94 -4.40
CA ALA A 133 -0.05 -14.81 -5.13
C ALA A 133 -1.23 -14.04 -5.75
N ALA A 134 -1.81 -13.08 -5.04
CA ALA A 134 -2.86 -12.22 -5.60
C ALA A 134 -2.33 -11.35 -6.76
N ARG A 135 -1.14 -10.75 -6.59
CA ARG A 135 -0.45 -9.95 -7.64
C ARG A 135 -0.10 -10.75 -8.87
N ASP A 136 0.08 -12.06 -8.74
CA ASP A 136 0.48 -12.93 -9.85
C ASP A 136 -0.65 -13.17 -10.87
N TYR A 137 -1.92 -13.00 -10.47
CA TYR A 137 -3.09 -13.23 -11.34
C TYR A 137 -3.89 -11.97 -11.66
N ALA A 138 -3.90 -10.98 -10.77
CA ALA A 138 -4.69 -9.76 -10.97
C ALA A 138 -4.41 -9.02 -12.30
N PRO A 139 -3.15 -8.91 -12.79
CA PRO A 139 -2.86 -8.33 -14.09
C PRO A 139 -3.52 -9.08 -15.25
N ALA A 140 -3.45 -10.41 -15.27
CA ALA A 140 -4.03 -11.23 -16.33
C ALA A 140 -5.57 -11.16 -16.32
N ILE A 141 -6.18 -11.13 -15.13
CA ILE A 141 -7.62 -10.88 -14.98
C ILE A 141 -7.96 -9.46 -15.47
N GLY A 142 -7.11 -8.47 -15.24
CA GLY A 142 -7.32 -7.12 -15.78
C GLY A 142 -7.17 -7.01 -17.30
N GLN A 143 -6.61 -7.99 -18.00
CA GLN A 143 -6.52 -8.00 -19.46
C GLN A 143 -7.81 -8.50 -20.14
N ILE A 144 -8.69 -9.19 -19.40
CA ILE A 144 -9.94 -9.71 -19.97
C ILE A 144 -10.99 -8.58 -20.10
N PRO A 145 -11.98 -8.73 -21.01
CA PRO A 145 -13.06 -7.76 -21.15
C PRO A 145 -13.74 -7.40 -19.82
N THR A 146 -14.01 -6.11 -19.61
CA THR A 146 -14.70 -5.61 -18.40
C THR A 146 -16.04 -6.30 -18.16
N ALA A 147 -16.78 -6.60 -19.22
CA ALA A 147 -18.03 -7.37 -19.16
C ALA A 147 -17.89 -8.75 -18.48
N LEU A 148 -16.69 -9.34 -18.47
CA LEU A 148 -16.43 -10.61 -17.79
C LEU A 148 -16.04 -10.44 -16.31
N ARG A 149 -15.90 -9.20 -15.84
CA ARG A 149 -15.61 -8.83 -14.45
C ARG A 149 -16.75 -8.06 -13.77
N GLU A 150 -17.76 -7.60 -14.51
CA GLU A 150 -18.85 -6.78 -13.97
C GLU A 150 -19.61 -7.45 -12.81
N ASP A 151 -19.77 -8.77 -12.87
CA ASP A 151 -20.49 -9.57 -11.87
C ASP A 151 -19.56 -10.45 -11.03
N MET A 152 -18.26 -10.16 -11.04
CA MET A 152 -17.25 -10.88 -10.27
C MET A 152 -17.06 -10.26 -8.90
N ASP A 153 -17.46 -10.96 -7.85
CA ASP A 153 -17.28 -10.52 -6.47
C ASP A 153 -15.90 -10.95 -5.93
N ALA A 154 -15.40 -12.12 -6.34
CA ALA A 154 -14.19 -12.68 -5.74
C ALA A 154 -13.28 -13.50 -6.65
N VAL A 155 -12.02 -13.66 -6.22
CA VAL A 155 -11.06 -14.63 -6.76
C VAL A 155 -10.50 -15.48 -5.63
N TRP A 156 -10.76 -16.78 -5.64
CA TRP A 156 -10.27 -17.74 -4.64
C TRP A 156 -8.94 -18.33 -5.10
N ILE A 157 -7.89 -18.15 -4.29
CA ILE A 157 -6.54 -18.58 -4.65
C ILE A 157 -6.05 -19.67 -3.68
N HIS A 158 -5.77 -20.84 -4.25
CA HIS A 158 -5.28 -22.04 -3.56
C HIS A 158 -3.90 -22.46 -4.10
N ARG A 159 -3.12 -23.17 -3.29
CA ARG A 159 -1.98 -23.98 -3.77
C ARG A 159 -2.48 -25.27 -4.42
N GLY A 160 -1.72 -25.87 -5.34
CA GLY A 160 -2.05 -27.16 -5.96
C GLY A 160 -2.24 -27.10 -7.47
N ASP A 161 -2.49 -28.27 -8.08
CA ASP A 161 -2.52 -28.50 -9.53
C ASP A 161 -3.93 -28.86 -10.06
N GLU A 162 -4.97 -28.27 -9.50
CA GLU A 162 -6.34 -28.46 -9.98
C GLU A 162 -6.69 -27.45 -11.07
N ALA A 163 -7.64 -27.79 -11.95
CA ALA A 163 -8.10 -26.87 -12.99
C ALA A 163 -8.69 -25.58 -12.39
N PHE A 164 -8.63 -24.48 -13.13
CA PHE A 164 -9.34 -23.24 -12.78
C PHE A 164 -10.86 -23.43 -12.92
N GLY A 165 -11.64 -22.50 -12.39
CA GLY A 165 -13.09 -22.53 -12.53
C GLY A 165 -13.70 -21.14 -12.39
N GLY A 166 -14.86 -20.96 -12.99
CA GLY A 166 -15.72 -19.78 -12.84
C GLY A 166 -17.11 -20.15 -12.35
N GLY A 167 -17.87 -19.13 -11.97
CA GLY A 167 -19.22 -19.26 -11.43
C GLY A 167 -19.30 -18.90 -9.94
N ASN A 168 -20.52 -18.83 -9.38
CA ASN A 168 -20.77 -18.26 -8.05
C ASN A 168 -20.22 -16.84 -7.89
N ARG A 169 -20.26 -16.04 -8.98
CA ARG A 169 -19.68 -14.69 -9.03
C ARG A 169 -18.20 -14.67 -8.64
N SER A 170 -17.47 -15.77 -8.88
CA SER A 170 -16.09 -15.93 -8.44
C SER A 170 -15.22 -16.71 -9.43
N LEU A 171 -13.93 -16.40 -9.46
CA LEU A 171 -12.92 -17.24 -10.11
C LEU A 171 -12.21 -18.12 -9.08
N LEU A 172 -11.87 -19.34 -9.48
CA LEU A 172 -11.09 -20.30 -8.71
C LEU A 172 -9.73 -20.53 -9.37
N VAL A 173 -8.67 -20.30 -8.61
CA VAL A 173 -7.27 -20.40 -9.05
C VAL A 173 -6.51 -21.40 -8.19
N HIS A 174 -5.75 -22.27 -8.85
CA HIS A 174 -4.80 -23.19 -8.23
C HIS A 174 -3.39 -22.94 -8.79
N THR A 175 -2.48 -22.52 -7.93
CA THR A 175 -1.23 -21.88 -8.38
C THR A 175 -0.31 -22.75 -9.25
N ASP A 176 -0.20 -24.05 -8.98
CA ASP A 176 0.66 -24.94 -9.77
C ASP A 176 0.10 -25.16 -11.18
N ARG A 177 -1.23 -25.21 -11.31
CA ARG A 177 -1.90 -25.24 -12.61
C ARG A 177 -1.76 -23.91 -13.34
N GLY A 178 -1.89 -22.79 -12.62
CA GLY A 178 -1.74 -21.46 -13.18
C GLY A 178 -0.38 -21.22 -13.82
N GLU A 179 0.68 -21.73 -13.19
CA GLU A 179 2.04 -21.67 -13.77
C GLU A 179 2.15 -22.48 -15.07
N GLN A 180 1.47 -23.63 -15.17
CA GLN A 180 1.43 -24.38 -16.43
C GLN A 180 0.69 -23.62 -17.54
N TYR A 181 -0.43 -22.97 -17.23
CA TYR A 181 -1.14 -22.15 -18.21
C TYR A 181 -0.31 -20.94 -18.66
N ARG A 182 0.43 -20.33 -17.73
CA ARG A 182 1.39 -19.27 -18.06
C ARG A 182 2.49 -19.74 -18.99
N GLN A 183 3.07 -20.92 -18.74
CA GLN A 183 4.09 -21.52 -19.61
C GLN A 183 3.55 -21.89 -21.00
N GLN A 184 2.27 -22.21 -21.10
CA GLN A 184 1.57 -22.44 -22.36
C GLN A 184 1.16 -21.15 -23.07
N GLY A 185 1.22 -20.00 -22.39
CA GLY A 185 0.83 -18.70 -22.93
C GLY A 185 -0.67 -18.43 -22.91
N VAL A 186 -1.49 -19.27 -22.25
CA VAL A 186 -2.97 -19.23 -22.35
C VAL A 186 -3.66 -18.72 -21.09
N LEU A 187 -2.91 -18.15 -20.14
CA LEU A 187 -3.46 -17.76 -18.83
C LEU A 187 -4.60 -16.73 -18.95
N PRO A 188 -4.49 -15.65 -19.74
CA PRO A 188 -5.61 -14.72 -19.94
C PRO A 188 -6.80 -15.36 -20.65
N GLU A 189 -6.58 -16.26 -21.61
CA GLU A 189 -7.63 -16.99 -22.33
C GLU A 189 -8.42 -17.92 -21.39
N VAL A 190 -7.75 -18.56 -20.44
CA VAL A 190 -8.42 -19.30 -19.35
C VAL A 190 -9.32 -18.34 -18.57
N PHE A 191 -8.85 -17.14 -18.22
CA PHE A 191 -9.69 -16.18 -17.51
C PHE A 191 -10.83 -15.60 -18.35
N VAL A 192 -10.69 -15.49 -19.67
CA VAL A 192 -11.81 -15.18 -20.57
C VAL A 192 -12.87 -16.28 -20.46
N HIS A 193 -12.47 -17.55 -20.56
CA HIS A 193 -13.39 -18.68 -20.43
C HIS A 193 -14.10 -18.69 -19.07
N GLU A 194 -13.34 -18.66 -17.96
CA GLU A 194 -13.93 -18.71 -16.61
C GLU A 194 -14.70 -17.43 -16.24
N GLY A 195 -14.35 -16.29 -16.84
CA GLY A 195 -15.06 -15.03 -16.68
C GLY A 195 -16.45 -15.06 -17.29
N VAL A 196 -16.68 -15.82 -18.37
CA VAL A 196 -18.01 -16.04 -18.94
C VAL A 196 -18.92 -16.77 -17.96
N HIS A 197 -18.42 -17.84 -17.32
CA HIS A 197 -19.17 -18.55 -16.29
C HIS A 197 -19.52 -17.67 -15.09
N THR A 198 -18.62 -16.74 -14.77
CA THR A 198 -18.79 -15.82 -13.65
C THR A 198 -19.83 -14.73 -13.94
N SER A 199 -19.78 -14.13 -15.13
CA SER A 199 -20.49 -12.86 -15.38
C SER A 199 -21.59 -12.92 -16.46
N LEU A 200 -21.60 -13.93 -17.33
CA LEU A 200 -22.55 -14.00 -18.45
C LEU A 200 -23.52 -15.18 -18.36
N ASP A 201 -23.14 -16.32 -17.79
CA ASP A 201 -23.97 -17.54 -17.76
C ASP A 201 -25.37 -17.27 -17.21
N SER A 202 -25.47 -16.56 -16.09
CA SER A 202 -26.73 -16.28 -15.39
C SER A 202 -27.78 -15.58 -16.25
N THR A 203 -27.33 -14.82 -17.25
CA THR A 203 -28.19 -14.02 -18.14
C THR A 203 -28.34 -14.64 -19.52
N HIS A 204 -27.29 -15.32 -20.01
CA HIS A 204 -27.20 -15.71 -21.42
C HIS A 204 -27.24 -17.21 -21.68
N ALA A 205 -26.83 -18.07 -20.75
CA ALA A 205 -26.74 -19.52 -21.01
C ALA A 205 -28.11 -20.14 -21.36
N ASP A 206 -29.18 -19.65 -20.73
CA ASP A 206 -30.57 -20.08 -21.00
C ASP A 206 -31.36 -19.07 -21.84
N ALA A 207 -30.72 -18.03 -22.37
CA ALA A 207 -31.43 -16.99 -23.11
C ALA A 207 -32.04 -17.55 -24.40
N PRO A 208 -33.31 -17.24 -24.73
CA PRO A 208 -33.94 -17.76 -25.94
C PRO A 208 -33.17 -17.43 -27.24
N GLY A 209 -32.54 -16.25 -27.29
CA GLY A 209 -31.70 -15.85 -28.42
C GLY A 209 -30.42 -16.69 -28.55
N TRP A 210 -29.81 -17.05 -27.42
CA TRP A 210 -28.63 -17.92 -27.37
C TRP A 210 -28.97 -19.34 -27.83
N LEU A 211 -30.03 -19.94 -27.25
CA LEU A 211 -30.47 -21.29 -27.61
C LEU A 211 -30.90 -21.39 -29.09
N ALA A 212 -31.50 -20.32 -29.63
CA ALA A 212 -31.81 -20.23 -31.05
C ALA A 212 -30.54 -20.18 -31.92
N ALA A 213 -29.53 -19.41 -31.52
CA ALA A 213 -28.24 -19.35 -32.20
C ALA A 213 -27.50 -20.70 -32.16
N GLN A 214 -27.46 -21.35 -30.99
CA GLN A 214 -26.90 -22.69 -30.81
C GLN A 214 -27.55 -23.71 -31.75
N THR A 215 -28.88 -23.67 -31.91
CA THR A 215 -29.64 -24.57 -32.80
C THR A 215 -29.42 -24.26 -34.28
N ALA A 216 -29.21 -23.00 -34.63
CA ALA A 216 -29.07 -22.54 -36.00
C ALA A 216 -27.67 -22.77 -36.58
N ASP A 217 -26.66 -22.96 -35.73
CA ASP A 217 -25.29 -23.15 -36.15
C ASP A 217 -25.01 -24.53 -36.77
N PRO A 218 -24.12 -24.63 -37.78
CA PRO A 218 -23.76 -25.91 -38.40
C PRO A 218 -23.11 -26.92 -37.43
N THR A 219 -22.40 -26.45 -36.40
CA THR A 219 -21.78 -27.28 -35.37
C THR A 219 -21.51 -26.47 -34.09
N PHE A 220 -20.99 -27.13 -33.06
CA PHE A 220 -20.30 -26.51 -31.93
C PHE A 220 -18.86 -26.15 -32.33
N ILE A 221 -18.30 -25.12 -31.69
CA ILE A 221 -16.94 -24.68 -31.96
C ILE A 221 -15.88 -25.68 -31.46
N SER A 222 -16.19 -26.41 -30.39
CA SER A 222 -15.30 -27.40 -29.81
C SER A 222 -16.03 -28.68 -29.40
N THR A 223 -15.29 -29.79 -29.26
CA THR A 223 -15.86 -31.02 -28.72
C THR A 223 -16.31 -30.85 -27.28
N TYR A 224 -15.63 -30.00 -26.50
CA TYR A 224 -16.03 -29.67 -25.14
C TYR A 224 -17.38 -28.97 -25.10
N ALA A 225 -17.58 -27.93 -25.94
CA ALA A 225 -18.85 -27.26 -26.10
C ALA A 225 -19.99 -28.20 -26.52
N ARG A 226 -19.71 -29.14 -27.44
CA ARG A 226 -20.69 -30.15 -27.87
C ARG A 226 -21.09 -31.11 -26.74
N ASP A 227 -20.12 -31.55 -25.95
CA ASP A 227 -20.33 -32.57 -24.91
C ASP A 227 -20.97 -31.96 -23.64
N TYR A 228 -20.82 -30.64 -23.45
CA TYR A 228 -21.39 -29.87 -22.35
C TYR A 228 -22.12 -28.61 -22.85
N PRO A 229 -23.17 -28.74 -23.70
CA PRO A 229 -23.77 -27.62 -24.42
C PRO A 229 -24.50 -26.62 -23.53
N ASP A 230 -25.03 -27.09 -22.40
CA ASP A 230 -25.74 -26.26 -21.42
C ASP A 230 -24.80 -25.63 -20.39
N ARG A 231 -23.50 -25.98 -20.43
CA ARG A 231 -22.50 -25.52 -19.46
C ARG A 231 -21.40 -24.69 -20.11
N ASP A 232 -20.75 -25.20 -21.15
CA ASP A 232 -19.51 -24.62 -21.69
C ASP A 232 -19.64 -23.97 -23.06
N ASP A 233 -20.73 -24.20 -23.81
CA ASP A 233 -20.85 -23.67 -25.17
C ASP A 233 -20.77 -22.15 -25.24
N LEU A 234 -21.31 -21.43 -24.23
CA LEU A 234 -21.24 -19.98 -24.15
C LEU A 234 -19.79 -19.50 -23.97
N ALA A 235 -19.07 -20.06 -22.98
CA ALA A 235 -17.67 -19.71 -22.69
C ALA A 235 -16.74 -20.04 -23.85
N GLU A 236 -16.93 -21.22 -24.46
CA GLU A 236 -16.14 -21.67 -25.59
C GLU A 236 -16.37 -20.79 -26.82
N SER A 237 -17.63 -20.44 -27.10
CA SER A 237 -17.97 -19.60 -28.23
C SER A 237 -17.56 -18.14 -28.04
N PHE A 238 -17.57 -17.62 -26.80
CA PHE A 238 -17.12 -16.26 -26.50
C PHE A 238 -15.64 -16.08 -26.82
N SER A 239 -14.79 -17.03 -26.43
CA SER A 239 -13.35 -17.02 -26.72
C SER A 239 -13.09 -16.98 -28.23
N ALA A 240 -13.82 -17.80 -29.00
CA ALA A 240 -13.73 -17.81 -30.45
C ALA A 240 -14.26 -16.52 -31.10
N TRP A 241 -15.33 -15.93 -30.53
CA TRP A 241 -15.88 -14.65 -30.98
C TRP A 241 -14.90 -13.50 -30.75
N LEU A 242 -14.29 -13.42 -29.57
CA LEU A 242 -13.27 -12.43 -29.24
C LEU A 242 -12.11 -12.48 -30.25
N ALA A 243 -11.65 -13.69 -30.56
CA ALA A 243 -10.60 -13.94 -31.56
C ALA A 243 -10.99 -13.41 -32.95
N VAL A 244 -12.18 -13.75 -33.45
CA VAL A 244 -12.61 -13.38 -34.80
C VAL A 244 -12.97 -11.90 -34.94
N ARG A 245 -13.62 -11.31 -33.95
CA ARG A 245 -14.18 -9.94 -34.04
C ARG A 245 -13.25 -8.86 -33.52
N HIS A 246 -12.46 -9.17 -32.49
CA HIS A 246 -11.70 -8.16 -31.75
C HIS A 246 -10.18 -8.41 -31.71
N ARG A 247 -9.75 -9.59 -32.18
CA ARG A 247 -8.34 -9.99 -32.28
C ARG A 247 -8.01 -10.64 -33.61
N ARG A 248 -8.66 -10.18 -34.69
CA ARG A 248 -8.53 -10.78 -36.03
C ARG A 248 -7.09 -10.75 -36.56
N ASP A 249 -6.30 -9.78 -36.11
CA ASP A 249 -4.88 -9.60 -36.37
C ASP A 249 -3.98 -10.66 -35.69
N ARG A 250 -4.51 -11.39 -34.70
CA ARG A 250 -3.79 -12.41 -33.92
C ARG A 250 -4.07 -13.84 -34.36
N ILE A 251 -5.03 -14.05 -35.27
CA ILE A 251 -5.37 -15.39 -35.78
C ILE A 251 -5.20 -15.49 -37.29
N THR A 252 -4.91 -16.70 -37.78
CA THR A 252 -4.79 -16.94 -39.23
C THR A 252 -6.13 -16.80 -39.95
N GLU A 253 -6.09 -16.55 -41.26
CA GLU A 253 -7.31 -16.48 -42.08
C GLU A 253 -8.10 -17.80 -42.10
N GLY A 254 -7.40 -18.93 -42.19
CA GLY A 254 -8.05 -20.24 -42.12
C GLY A 254 -8.76 -20.47 -40.78
N MET A 255 -8.19 -20.02 -39.66
CA MET A 255 -8.85 -20.13 -38.35
C MET A 255 -10.10 -19.27 -38.27
N ALA A 256 -10.03 -18.02 -38.72
CA ALA A 256 -11.19 -17.14 -38.72
C ALA A 256 -12.31 -17.67 -39.62
N ASP A 257 -11.98 -18.20 -40.80
CA ASP A 257 -12.94 -18.84 -41.71
C ASP A 257 -13.56 -20.09 -41.07
N THR A 258 -12.75 -20.90 -40.38
CA THR A 258 -13.19 -22.11 -39.69
C THR A 258 -14.16 -21.77 -38.55
N ILE A 259 -13.83 -20.79 -37.70
CA ILE A 259 -14.70 -20.33 -36.61
C ILE A 259 -16.00 -19.75 -37.17
N THR A 260 -15.90 -18.88 -38.18
CA THR A 260 -17.07 -18.21 -38.79
C THR A 260 -17.99 -19.20 -39.50
N ALA A 261 -17.45 -20.24 -40.13
CA ALA A 261 -18.25 -21.30 -40.74
C ALA A 261 -18.88 -22.25 -39.71
N ALA A 262 -18.22 -22.46 -38.57
CA ALA A 262 -18.68 -23.38 -37.53
C ALA A 262 -19.85 -22.80 -36.71
N ILE A 263 -19.73 -21.53 -36.28
CA ILE A 263 -20.67 -20.92 -35.31
C ILE A 263 -21.20 -19.51 -35.70
N PRO A 264 -21.60 -19.25 -36.96
CA PRO A 264 -21.93 -17.91 -37.45
C PRO A 264 -23.05 -17.19 -36.65
N ASN A 265 -24.04 -17.93 -36.16
CA ASN A 265 -25.17 -17.36 -35.42
C ASN A 265 -24.79 -17.04 -33.97
N ARG A 266 -23.97 -17.87 -33.31
CA ARG A 266 -23.44 -17.52 -31.97
C ARG A 266 -22.52 -16.29 -32.05
N LEU A 267 -21.70 -16.17 -33.10
CA LEU A 267 -20.93 -14.93 -33.34
C LEU A 267 -21.86 -13.72 -33.47
N ALA A 268 -22.92 -13.83 -34.27
CA ALA A 268 -23.90 -12.77 -34.46
C ALA A 268 -24.69 -12.44 -33.18
N TYR A 269 -24.90 -13.42 -32.31
CA TYR A 269 -25.52 -13.20 -31.00
C TYR A 269 -24.64 -12.29 -30.14
N PHE A 270 -23.34 -12.58 -30.02
CA PHE A 270 -22.42 -11.70 -29.30
C PHE A 270 -22.24 -10.33 -29.98
N ASP A 271 -22.24 -10.27 -31.32
CA ASP A 271 -22.22 -9.00 -32.07
C ASP A 271 -23.43 -8.10 -31.73
N SER A 272 -24.53 -8.69 -31.22
CA SER A 272 -25.74 -7.97 -30.83
C SER A 272 -25.74 -7.47 -29.39
N LEU A 273 -24.77 -7.91 -28.57
CA LEU A 273 -24.67 -7.51 -27.16
C LEU A 273 -23.85 -6.21 -27.03
N ASP A 274 -24.30 -5.34 -26.13
CA ASP A 274 -23.58 -4.10 -25.79
C ASP A 274 -22.62 -4.36 -24.63
N LEU A 275 -21.58 -5.14 -24.89
CA LEU A 275 -20.60 -5.56 -23.88
C LEU A 275 -19.47 -4.53 -23.75
N ASN A 276 -19.08 -4.22 -22.51
CA ASN A 276 -17.87 -3.46 -22.26
C ASN A 276 -16.62 -4.33 -22.48
N LEU A 277 -15.95 -4.14 -23.61
CA LEU A 277 -14.79 -4.92 -24.02
C LEU A 277 -13.44 -4.30 -23.65
N CYS A 278 -13.39 -3.23 -22.84
CA CYS A 278 -12.11 -2.68 -22.38
C CYS A 278 -11.42 -3.68 -21.43
N PRO A 279 -10.09 -3.83 -21.46
CA PRO A 279 -9.12 -3.11 -22.30
C PRO A 279 -8.83 -3.79 -23.65
N VAL A 280 -9.54 -4.87 -23.99
CA VAL A 280 -9.30 -5.65 -25.20
C VAL A 280 -9.45 -4.78 -26.45
N VAL A 281 -10.47 -3.92 -26.55
CA VAL A 281 -10.62 -2.99 -27.68
C VAL A 281 -10.17 -1.56 -27.34
N ASN A 282 -9.63 -0.82 -28.32
CA ASN A 282 -9.27 0.60 -28.19
C ASN A 282 -10.24 1.49 -28.99
N GLY A 283 -10.59 2.67 -28.47
CA GLY A 283 -11.40 3.68 -29.17
C GLY A 283 -12.60 4.21 -28.37
N GLY A 284 -13.41 5.10 -28.94
CA GLY A 284 -14.44 5.90 -28.24
C GLY A 284 -15.60 5.15 -27.55
N ALA A 285 -15.61 3.82 -27.53
CA ALA A 285 -16.47 3.00 -26.66
C ALA A 285 -15.82 2.72 -25.29
N CYS A 286 -14.50 2.63 -25.25
CA CYS A 286 -13.70 2.87 -24.05
C CYS A 286 -13.54 4.38 -23.97
N GLY A 287 -14.47 5.08 -23.30
CA GLY A 287 -14.42 6.53 -23.17
C GLY A 287 -12.99 6.99 -22.90
N ALA A 288 -12.54 8.07 -23.55
CA ALA A 288 -11.21 8.61 -23.27
C ALA A 288 -11.09 8.72 -21.75
N PRO A 289 -10.12 8.02 -21.11
CA PRO A 289 -10.06 7.96 -19.66
C PRO A 289 -10.12 9.39 -19.16
N ALA A 290 -11.04 9.67 -18.23
CA ALA A 290 -11.24 11.02 -17.76
C ALA A 290 -9.89 11.58 -17.32
N GLN A 291 -9.51 12.72 -17.90
CA GLN A 291 -8.20 13.31 -17.69
C GLN A 291 -8.32 14.41 -16.66
N TRP A 292 -7.57 14.26 -15.57
CA TRP A 292 -7.63 15.07 -14.39
C TRP A 292 -6.29 15.74 -14.11
N THR A 293 -6.35 16.85 -13.41
CA THR A 293 -5.18 17.59 -12.97
C THR A 293 -4.84 17.21 -11.54
N LEU A 294 -3.59 16.84 -11.29
CA LEU A 294 -3.05 16.76 -9.94
C LEU A 294 -2.13 17.95 -9.68
N SER A 295 -2.47 18.77 -8.70
CA SER A 295 -1.64 19.88 -8.24
C SER A 295 -1.30 19.73 -6.77
N GLY A 296 -0.36 20.51 -6.26
CA GLY A 296 -0.06 20.44 -4.84
C GLY A 296 1.12 21.29 -4.41
N THR A 297 1.48 21.15 -3.14
CA THR A 297 2.68 21.80 -2.58
C THR A 297 3.56 20.77 -1.88
N VAL A 298 4.87 20.99 -1.91
CA VAL A 298 5.85 20.24 -1.12
C VAL A 298 6.42 21.18 -0.07
N SER A 299 6.31 20.79 1.19
CA SER A 299 6.91 21.45 2.35
C SER A 299 7.81 20.49 3.11
N HIS A 300 8.71 21.00 3.93
CA HIS A 300 9.48 20.21 4.88
C HIS A 300 9.06 20.54 6.31
N GLY A 301 9.00 19.54 7.19
CA GLY A 301 8.55 19.68 8.59
C GLY A 301 8.00 18.35 9.10
N TRP A 302 8.00 18.12 10.42
CA TRP A 302 7.46 16.90 11.01
C TRP A 302 5.95 16.80 10.74
N ALA A 303 5.54 15.82 9.94
CA ALA A 303 4.17 15.73 9.43
C ALA A 303 3.24 14.93 10.34
N ASP A 304 2.09 15.56 10.64
CA ASP A 304 0.87 14.98 11.16
C ASP A 304 0.05 14.33 10.02
N PRO A 305 -0.30 13.03 10.07
CA PRO A 305 -1.15 12.40 9.06
C PRO A 305 -2.66 12.69 9.21
N GLU A 306 -3.12 13.25 10.34
CA GLU A 306 -4.56 13.31 10.71
C GLU A 306 -5.17 14.71 10.70
N SER A 307 -4.39 15.79 10.58
CA SER A 307 -4.99 17.12 10.40
C SER A 307 -5.33 17.36 8.93
N GLY A 308 -6.64 17.36 8.63
CA GLY A 308 -7.20 17.98 7.44
C GLY A 308 -6.81 19.45 7.29
N PRO A 309 -7.32 20.17 6.27
CA PRO A 309 -6.71 21.39 5.73
C PRO A 309 -6.77 22.67 6.60
N SER A 310 -6.87 22.57 7.94
CA SER A 310 -7.03 23.75 8.80
C SER A 310 -6.34 23.64 10.17
N VAL A 311 -5.01 23.49 10.24
CA VAL A 311 -4.15 24.26 11.16
C VAL A 311 -2.75 24.30 10.55
N ALA A 312 -2.27 25.50 10.23
CA ALA A 312 -0.95 25.72 9.67
C ALA A 312 0.15 25.49 10.73
N ASN A 313 1.02 24.52 10.50
CA ASN A 313 2.41 24.61 10.92
C ASN A 313 3.29 24.32 9.69
N PRO A 314 3.52 25.31 8.81
CA PRO A 314 4.27 25.09 7.59
C PRO A 314 5.75 25.23 7.93
N GLY A 315 6.48 24.12 8.03
CA GLY A 315 7.90 24.23 7.72
C GLY A 315 8.09 24.60 6.23
N GLY A 316 9.30 25.04 5.88
CA GLY A 316 9.58 25.74 4.62
C GLY A 316 9.16 24.98 3.35
N ARG A 317 8.83 25.72 2.28
CA ARG A 317 8.52 25.15 0.96
C ARG A 317 9.78 24.54 0.35
N VAL A 318 9.64 23.36 -0.26
CA VAL A 318 10.76 22.68 -0.93
C VAL A 318 10.73 23.03 -2.42
N VAL A 319 11.67 23.86 -2.85
CA VAL A 319 11.89 24.25 -4.25
C VAL A 319 12.70 23.17 -4.97
N GLY A 320 12.36 22.85 -6.21
CA GLY A 320 13.06 21.85 -7.01
C GLY A 320 12.79 20.38 -6.62
N ALA A 321 11.80 20.12 -5.77
CA ALA A 321 11.33 18.76 -5.50
C ALA A 321 10.64 18.18 -6.74
N VAL A 322 10.84 16.90 -7.00
CA VAL A 322 10.22 16.19 -8.12
C VAL A 322 9.08 15.35 -7.61
N ALA A 323 7.85 15.69 -8.00
CA ALA A 323 6.67 14.83 -7.87
C ALA A 323 6.59 13.91 -9.09
N GLU A 324 6.68 12.61 -8.87
CA GLU A 324 6.66 11.56 -9.88
C GLU A 324 5.49 10.63 -9.63
N VAL A 325 4.67 10.40 -10.65
CA VAL A 325 3.72 9.28 -10.68
C VAL A 325 4.56 8.00 -10.85
N VAL A 326 4.61 7.16 -9.83
CA VAL A 326 5.50 5.98 -9.83
C VAL A 326 4.83 4.70 -10.33
N ASP A 327 3.49 4.64 -10.31
CA ASP A 327 2.69 3.51 -10.79
C ASP A 327 1.43 3.99 -11.52
N GLY A 328 0.59 3.05 -11.97
CA GLY A 328 -0.62 3.35 -12.73
C GLY A 328 -0.38 3.70 -14.20
N PRO A 329 -1.43 4.06 -14.94
CA PRO A 329 -1.40 4.22 -16.40
C PRO A 329 -0.66 5.47 -16.90
N ASP A 330 -0.17 6.30 -15.97
CA ASP A 330 0.63 7.50 -16.19
C ASP A 330 1.99 7.45 -15.45
N ALA A 331 2.44 6.25 -15.09
CA ALA A 331 3.75 6.03 -14.48
C ALA A 331 4.89 6.70 -15.27
N GLY A 332 5.81 7.34 -14.54
CA GLY A 332 6.93 8.10 -15.09
C GLY A 332 6.61 9.56 -15.41
N ARG A 333 5.35 10.02 -15.30
CA ARG A 333 4.99 11.45 -15.39
C ARG A 333 5.57 12.21 -14.20
N LYS A 334 6.16 13.39 -14.47
CA LYS A 334 6.89 14.19 -13.47
C LYS A 334 6.52 15.66 -13.55
N ALA A 335 6.54 16.30 -12.38
CA ALA A 335 6.50 17.74 -12.24
C ALA A 335 7.52 18.19 -11.18
N THR A 336 8.20 19.30 -11.44
CA THR A 336 9.14 19.90 -10.49
C THR A 336 8.46 21.07 -9.78
N THR A 337 8.73 21.22 -8.48
CA THR A 337 8.15 22.33 -7.73
C THR A 337 8.74 23.68 -8.13
N ASP A 338 7.88 24.70 -8.20
CA ASP A 338 8.26 26.10 -8.42
C ASP A 338 8.89 26.75 -7.17
N ASP A 339 9.19 28.05 -7.25
CA ASP A 339 9.78 28.85 -6.16
C ASP A 339 8.87 28.94 -4.91
N ASN A 340 7.59 28.55 -5.03
CA ASN A 340 6.63 28.47 -3.94
C ASN A 340 6.38 27.03 -3.46
N GLY A 341 7.18 26.06 -3.95
CA GLY A 341 7.05 24.66 -3.64
C GLY A 341 5.84 23.98 -4.31
N ARG A 342 5.25 24.54 -5.37
CA ARG A 342 4.06 24.01 -6.04
C ARG A 342 4.40 23.14 -7.23
N TYR A 343 3.74 22.00 -7.38
CA TYR A 343 3.83 21.14 -8.56
C TYR A 343 2.47 21.03 -9.27
N LEU A 344 2.51 20.71 -10.57
CA LEU A 344 1.33 20.55 -11.43
C LEU A 344 1.57 19.41 -12.44
N LEU A 345 0.70 18.40 -12.42
CA LEU A 345 0.64 17.28 -13.35
C LEU A 345 -0.73 17.30 -14.05
N GLU A 346 -0.75 17.64 -15.33
CA GLU A 346 -1.99 17.72 -16.12
C GLU A 346 -2.23 16.43 -16.92
N SER A 347 -3.47 16.25 -17.38
CA SER A 347 -3.88 15.18 -18.29
C SER A 347 -3.61 13.76 -17.77
N LEU A 348 -3.70 13.56 -16.45
CA LEU A 348 -3.57 12.24 -15.83
C LEU A 348 -4.89 11.48 -15.98
N LYS A 349 -4.85 10.22 -16.37
CA LYS A 349 -6.03 9.36 -16.51
C LYS A 349 -6.70 9.15 -15.16
N GLU A 350 -7.97 8.75 -15.17
CA GLU A 350 -8.62 8.28 -13.95
C GLU A 350 -8.02 6.95 -13.53
N ALA A 351 -7.32 6.95 -12.38
CA ALA A 351 -6.72 5.77 -11.79
C ALA A 351 -6.26 6.07 -10.37
N GLN A 352 -5.89 5.00 -9.65
CA GLN A 352 -5.06 5.12 -8.46
C GLN A 352 -3.61 5.33 -8.89
N PHE A 353 -2.98 6.34 -8.30
CA PHE A 353 -1.58 6.64 -8.49
C PHE A 353 -0.90 6.77 -7.15
N THR A 354 0.26 6.17 -7.02
CA THR A 354 1.27 6.54 -6.06
C THR A 354 2.08 7.69 -6.65
N VAL A 355 2.04 8.82 -5.96
CA VAL A 355 2.85 9.98 -6.28
C VAL A 355 3.97 10.03 -5.27
N ARG A 356 5.20 9.86 -5.76
CA ARG A 356 6.42 9.95 -4.97
C ARG A 356 7.04 11.32 -5.16
N VAL A 357 7.25 12.03 -4.06
CA VAL A 357 8.01 13.27 -4.06
C VAL A 357 9.39 13.01 -3.52
N ALA A 358 10.40 13.44 -4.26
CA ALA A 358 11.80 13.38 -3.88
C ALA A 358 12.48 14.72 -4.09
N ALA A 359 13.40 15.07 -3.20
CA ALA A 359 14.26 16.23 -3.33
C ALA A 359 15.65 15.87 -2.80
N GLU A 360 16.69 16.52 -3.32
CA GLU A 360 18.05 16.29 -2.86
C GLU A 360 18.18 16.62 -1.35
N GLY A 361 18.75 15.69 -0.59
CA GLY A 361 18.84 15.82 0.87
C GLY A 361 17.54 15.48 1.61
N PHE A 362 16.49 14.97 0.92
CA PHE A 362 15.23 14.53 1.51
C PHE A 362 14.93 13.04 1.30
N ALA A 363 14.37 12.43 2.34
CA ALA A 363 13.80 11.09 2.25
C ALA A 363 12.57 11.18 1.34
N PRO A 364 12.49 10.37 0.28
CA PRO A 364 11.34 10.40 -0.61
C PRO A 364 10.10 9.96 0.15
N VAL A 365 8.99 10.69 -0.04
CA VAL A 365 7.69 10.31 0.50
C VAL A 365 6.78 9.99 -0.66
N ALA A 366 6.06 8.87 -0.54
CA ALA A 366 5.05 8.47 -1.49
C ALA A 366 3.68 8.54 -0.84
N ARG A 367 2.67 8.96 -1.59
CA ARG A 367 1.27 8.89 -1.20
C ARG A 367 0.46 8.35 -2.35
N THR A 368 -0.45 7.47 -2.03
CA THR A 368 -1.37 6.89 -3.00
C THR A 368 -2.70 7.65 -2.94
N LEU A 369 -3.22 8.04 -4.10
CA LEU A 369 -4.54 8.66 -4.25
C LEU A 369 -5.30 8.00 -5.41
N ILE A 370 -6.63 8.02 -5.34
CA ILE A 370 -7.49 7.73 -6.50
C ILE A 370 -7.86 9.08 -7.14
N LEU A 371 -7.42 9.31 -8.38
CA LEU A 371 -7.68 10.55 -9.09
C LEU A 371 -8.91 10.39 -9.98
N GLY A 372 -10.10 10.70 -9.44
CA GLY A 372 -11.36 10.75 -10.19
C GLY A 372 -11.88 12.16 -10.49
N SER A 373 -11.10 13.19 -10.14
CA SER A 373 -11.39 14.60 -10.40
C SER A 373 -10.11 15.44 -10.26
N ASP A 374 -10.13 16.71 -10.67
CA ASP A 374 -9.03 17.64 -10.38
C ASP A 374 -8.75 17.69 -8.87
N THR A 375 -7.54 17.30 -8.48
CA THR A 375 -7.17 17.05 -7.08
C THR A 375 -5.96 17.87 -6.68
N THR A 376 -5.95 18.32 -5.41
CA THR A 376 -4.80 18.95 -4.78
C THR A 376 -4.21 18.04 -3.71
N LEU A 377 -2.94 17.65 -3.80
CA LEU A 377 -2.24 16.80 -2.83
C LEU A 377 -0.97 17.47 -2.31
N ALA A 378 -0.95 17.80 -1.02
CA ALA A 378 0.24 18.34 -0.37
C ALA A 378 1.15 17.21 0.16
N PHE A 379 2.47 17.41 0.06
CA PHE A 379 3.49 16.54 0.62
C PHE A 379 4.29 17.27 1.69
N ALA A 380 4.57 16.56 2.77
CA ALA A 380 5.56 16.93 3.75
C ALA A 380 6.69 15.90 3.70
N ILE A 381 7.91 16.33 3.38
CA ILE A 381 9.09 15.45 3.28
C ILE A 381 10.11 15.77 4.37
N SER A 382 10.65 14.72 4.97
CA SER A 382 11.71 14.80 5.97
C SER A 382 13.07 14.66 5.29
N ARG A 383 14.12 15.24 5.85
CA ARG A 383 15.45 15.15 5.26
C ARG A 383 16.04 13.73 5.40
N ALA A 384 16.86 13.27 4.44
CA ALA A 384 17.44 11.91 4.43
C ALA A 384 18.73 11.86 5.27
N LEU A 385 18.85 10.86 6.14
CA LEU A 385 20.06 10.59 6.93
C LEU A 385 21.08 9.71 6.18
N PRO A 386 22.39 9.89 6.41
CA PRO A 386 23.43 9.02 5.86
C PRO A 386 23.42 7.59 6.46
N ALA A 387 24.03 6.63 5.75
CA ALA A 387 24.08 5.21 6.14
C ALA A 387 24.92 4.94 7.40
N ARG A 388 24.45 4.01 8.24
CA ARG A 388 24.91 3.73 9.61
C ARG A 388 26.31 3.11 9.72
N ARG A 389 27.01 3.43 10.83
CA ARG A 389 28.15 2.64 11.35
C ARG A 389 27.62 1.50 12.26
N PRO A 390 28.22 0.30 12.27
CA PRO A 390 27.82 -0.77 13.18
C PRO A 390 28.08 -0.38 14.65
N PRO A 391 27.20 -0.73 15.59
CA PRO A 391 27.42 -0.47 17.01
C PRO A 391 28.64 -1.25 17.53
N ALA A 392 29.36 -0.68 18.51
CA ALA A 392 30.49 -1.33 19.14
C ALA A 392 30.07 -2.62 19.88
N PRO A 393 30.87 -3.70 19.86
CA PRO A 393 30.57 -4.95 20.56
C PRO A 393 30.61 -4.79 22.09
N PHE A 394 29.72 -5.53 22.78
CA PHE A 394 29.52 -5.49 24.23
C PHE A 394 30.30 -6.58 24.99
N PRO A 395 30.67 -6.36 26.27
CA PRO A 395 31.08 -7.43 27.17
C PRO A 395 29.86 -8.26 27.63
N ASP A 396 29.97 -9.59 27.53
CA ASP A 396 28.89 -10.56 27.76
C ASP A 396 28.39 -10.67 29.22
N THR A 397 28.92 -9.92 30.19
CA THR A 397 28.58 -10.10 31.61
C THR A 397 28.45 -8.81 32.41
N ASP A 398 27.38 -8.73 33.21
CA ASP A 398 27.15 -7.63 34.14
C ASP A 398 28.22 -7.55 35.25
N PRO A 399 28.57 -6.36 35.74
CA PRO A 399 29.43 -6.24 36.91
C PRO A 399 28.75 -6.80 38.17
N GLU A 400 29.54 -7.27 39.12
CA GLU A 400 29.04 -7.96 40.34
C GLU A 400 28.05 -7.11 41.14
N TRP A 401 28.36 -5.82 41.33
CA TRP A 401 27.49 -4.90 42.05
C TRP A 401 26.11 -4.76 41.38
N LEU A 402 26.04 -4.81 40.04
CA LEU A 402 24.78 -4.69 39.32
C LEU A 402 23.93 -5.94 39.48
N ARG A 403 24.55 -7.13 39.53
CA ARG A 403 23.82 -8.36 39.85
C ARG A 403 23.19 -8.30 41.25
N THR A 404 23.89 -7.67 42.21
CA THR A 404 23.38 -7.46 43.56
C THR A 404 22.24 -6.45 43.61
N VAL A 405 22.33 -5.35 42.87
CA VAL A 405 21.29 -4.31 42.87
C VAL A 405 20.08 -4.69 42.01
N SER A 406 20.27 -5.47 40.94
CA SER A 406 19.18 -5.90 40.05
C SER A 406 18.14 -6.76 40.76
N SER A 407 18.49 -7.46 41.85
CA SER A 407 17.51 -8.22 42.64
C SER A 407 16.50 -7.34 43.39
N ASP A 408 16.79 -6.05 43.55
CA ASP A 408 15.84 -5.08 44.12
C ASP A 408 14.73 -4.69 43.12
N TYR A 409 14.86 -5.06 41.84
CA TYR A 409 13.92 -4.73 40.75
C TYR A 409 13.22 -5.99 40.20
N PRO A 410 12.23 -6.55 40.92
CA PRO A 410 11.62 -7.84 40.59
C PRO A 410 10.79 -7.85 39.29
N HIS A 411 10.39 -6.70 38.76
CA HIS A 411 9.53 -6.61 37.59
C HIS A 411 10.32 -6.23 36.35
N ALA A 412 10.48 -7.15 35.40
CA ALA A 412 11.20 -6.91 34.17
C ALA A 412 10.31 -7.10 32.93
N HIS A 413 10.46 -6.23 31.94
CA HIS A 413 9.80 -6.36 30.64
C HIS A 413 10.79 -5.97 29.51
N ARG A 414 10.70 -6.63 28.36
CA ARG A 414 11.58 -6.40 27.21
C ARG A 414 10.77 -6.22 25.93
N VAL A 415 11.04 -5.14 25.21
CA VAL A 415 10.50 -4.87 23.87
C VAL A 415 11.68 -4.57 22.96
N ALA A 416 11.85 -5.32 21.87
CA ALA A 416 12.94 -5.12 20.89
C ALA A 416 14.32 -4.88 21.56
N ASN A 417 14.86 -3.65 21.45
CA ASN A 417 16.17 -3.23 21.93
C ASN A 417 16.13 -2.60 23.33
N VAL A 418 15.02 -2.68 24.06
CA VAL A 418 14.87 -2.01 25.35
C VAL A 418 14.46 -2.99 26.44
N ARG A 419 14.99 -2.77 27.65
CA ARG A 419 14.62 -3.53 28.85
C ARG A 419 14.29 -2.58 29.98
N VAL A 420 13.16 -2.80 30.61
CA VAL A 420 12.74 -2.03 31.79
C VAL A 420 12.65 -2.94 32.99
N PHE A 421 13.23 -2.50 34.09
CA PHE A 421 13.24 -3.16 35.39
C PHE A 421 12.60 -2.22 36.42
N SER A 422 11.73 -2.71 37.31
CA SER A 422 11.14 -1.88 38.37
C SER A 422 10.84 -2.66 39.65
N ASP A 423 10.76 -1.93 40.77
CA ASP A 423 10.16 -2.40 42.04
C ASP A 423 8.69 -1.96 42.21
N ILE A 424 8.13 -1.28 41.21
CA ILE A 424 6.83 -0.61 41.29
C ILE A 424 5.69 -1.58 40.96
N SER A 425 5.65 -2.13 39.73
CA SER A 425 4.70 -3.19 39.34
C SER A 425 5.06 -3.80 37.98
N PRO A 426 4.53 -5.00 37.63
CA PRO A 426 4.68 -5.56 36.28
C PRO A 426 4.12 -4.66 35.18
N ALA A 427 2.93 -4.09 35.39
CA ALA A 427 2.27 -3.22 34.42
C ALA A 427 3.07 -1.93 34.16
N PHE A 428 3.69 -1.38 35.21
CA PHE A 428 4.61 -0.24 35.07
C PHE A 428 5.79 -0.59 34.16
N SER A 429 6.45 -1.74 34.39
CA SER A 429 7.58 -2.16 33.55
C SER A 429 7.18 -2.40 32.10
N GLU A 430 5.99 -2.96 31.85
CA GLU A 430 5.43 -3.16 30.51
C GLU A 430 5.17 -1.83 29.78
N GLU A 431 4.37 -0.94 30.37
CA GLU A 431 4.04 0.38 29.81
C GLU A 431 5.32 1.18 29.47
N HIS A 432 6.28 1.19 30.40
CA HIS A 432 7.53 1.93 30.21
C HIS A 432 8.43 1.28 29.17
N ALA A 433 8.40 -0.06 28.99
CA ALA A 433 9.17 -0.72 27.94
C ALA A 433 8.57 -0.46 26.55
N GLU A 434 7.24 -0.46 26.42
CA GLU A 434 6.57 -0.09 25.18
C GLU A 434 6.86 1.35 24.77
N HIS A 435 6.77 2.29 25.72
CA HIS A 435 7.14 3.68 25.46
C HIS A 435 8.61 3.84 25.11
N LEU A 436 9.51 3.19 25.86
CA LEU A 436 10.96 3.27 25.65
C LEU A 436 11.37 2.71 24.28
N SER A 437 10.67 1.70 23.76
CA SER A 437 10.90 1.20 22.40
C SER A 437 10.61 2.27 21.34
N ARG A 438 9.54 3.05 21.50
CA ARG A 438 9.22 4.16 20.58
C ARG A 438 10.24 5.30 20.69
N VAL A 439 10.70 5.60 21.91
CA VAL A 439 11.78 6.58 22.15
C VAL A 439 13.06 6.14 21.46
N TRP A 440 13.42 4.86 21.60
CA TRP A 440 14.58 4.27 20.92
C TRP A 440 14.48 4.45 19.41
N ASP A 441 13.37 4.03 18.81
CA ASP A 441 13.17 4.12 17.35
C ASP A 441 13.22 5.56 16.85
N PHE A 442 12.67 6.51 17.62
CA PHE A 442 12.73 7.94 17.31
C PHE A 442 14.18 8.46 17.26
N PHE A 443 14.98 8.22 18.29
CA PHE A 443 16.35 8.72 18.32
C PHE A 443 17.29 7.96 17.39
N ASP A 444 17.04 6.66 17.16
CA ASP A 444 17.74 5.83 16.16
C ASP A 444 17.46 6.27 14.72
N ALA A 445 16.36 7.01 14.52
CA ALA A 445 16.02 7.69 13.28
C ALA A 445 16.46 9.17 13.24
N LEU A 446 16.98 9.74 14.33
CA LEU A 446 17.43 11.14 14.40
C LEU A 446 18.96 11.28 14.35
N TYR A 447 19.66 10.37 15.00
CA TYR A 447 21.11 10.38 15.19
C TYR A 447 21.81 9.28 14.39
N ALA A 448 23.07 9.50 13.98
CA ALA A 448 23.80 8.58 13.12
C ALA A 448 24.37 7.35 13.87
N GLU A 449 24.66 7.51 15.17
CA GLU A 449 25.17 6.44 16.02
C GLU A 449 24.31 6.26 17.27
N ASN A 450 24.37 5.07 17.86
CA ASN A 450 23.75 4.73 19.13
C ASN A 450 24.78 4.00 20.01
N ARG A 451 24.52 3.95 21.32
CA ARG A 451 25.48 3.38 22.28
C ARG A 451 25.43 1.87 22.37
N GLY A 452 24.57 1.19 21.61
CA GLY A 452 24.43 -0.25 21.76
C GLY A 452 23.31 -0.97 21.03
N ALA A 453 23.31 -2.31 21.18
CA ALA A 453 22.21 -3.14 20.75
C ALA A 453 20.99 -3.06 21.69
N PHE A 454 21.17 -2.56 22.93
CA PHE A 454 20.08 -2.35 23.86
C PHE A 454 20.34 -1.21 24.87
N VAL A 455 19.25 -0.74 25.51
CA VAL A 455 19.28 0.12 26.72
C VAL A 455 18.50 -0.52 27.86
N ASP A 456 19.02 -0.39 29.09
CA ASP A 456 18.32 -0.78 30.31
C ASP A 456 17.85 0.45 31.09
N ALA A 457 16.59 0.45 31.51
CA ALA A 457 16.05 1.45 32.43
C ALA A 457 15.52 0.78 33.71
N TYR A 458 16.04 1.19 34.86
CA TYR A 458 15.72 0.70 36.19
C TYR A 458 14.94 1.76 36.96
N TYR A 459 13.72 1.44 37.39
CA TYR A 459 12.83 2.35 38.07
C TYR A 459 12.58 1.96 39.53
N THR A 460 12.71 2.91 40.44
CA THR A 460 12.33 2.70 41.84
C THR A 460 11.64 3.90 42.45
N SER A 461 10.65 3.67 43.29
CA SER A 461 10.05 4.71 44.15
C SER A 461 10.69 4.78 45.54
N ASP A 462 11.60 3.86 45.87
CA ASP A 462 12.28 3.76 47.16
C ASP A 462 13.66 4.46 47.09
N PRO A 463 13.85 5.59 47.79
CA PRO A 463 15.13 6.27 47.83
C PRO A 463 16.25 5.39 48.40
N THR A 464 15.94 4.39 49.23
CA THR A 464 16.94 3.47 49.77
C THR A 464 17.47 2.51 48.71
N VAL A 465 16.63 2.09 47.75
CA VAL A 465 17.04 1.28 46.60
C VAL A 465 17.88 2.12 45.65
N PHE A 466 17.42 3.34 45.30
CA PHE A 466 18.17 4.24 44.42
C PHE A 466 19.56 4.59 44.97
N ASN A 467 19.66 4.85 46.28
CA ASN A 467 20.92 5.20 46.94
C ASN A 467 21.98 4.07 46.91
N LYS A 468 21.60 2.82 46.64
CA LYS A 468 22.57 1.72 46.42
C LYS A 468 23.36 1.91 45.11
N VAL A 469 22.78 2.59 44.12
CA VAL A 469 23.38 2.80 42.79
C VAL A 469 24.32 3.99 42.76
N ALA A 470 24.00 5.05 43.53
CA ALA A 470 24.72 6.33 43.50
C ALA A 470 26.26 6.23 43.62
N PRO A 471 26.85 5.32 44.43
CA PRO A 471 28.31 5.16 44.49
C PRO A 471 28.95 4.55 43.22
N HIS A 472 28.17 3.88 42.37
CA HIS A 472 28.66 3.10 41.24
C HIS A 472 28.52 3.83 39.90
N CYS A 473 27.43 4.58 39.72
CA CYS A 473 27.19 5.37 38.52
C CYS A 473 27.06 6.83 38.91
N PRO A 474 28.16 7.60 38.88
CA PRO A 474 28.14 9.01 39.28
C PRO A 474 27.64 9.87 38.12
N THR A 475 26.34 10.17 38.11
CA THR A 475 25.82 11.35 37.41
C THR A 475 24.96 12.20 38.35
N ILE A 476 24.61 13.39 37.86
CA ILE A 476 24.41 14.60 38.64
C ILE A 476 23.16 14.49 39.52
N PHE A 477 23.35 14.50 40.84
CA PHE A 477 22.27 14.82 41.76
C PHE A 477 21.95 16.31 41.63
N ILE A 478 20.79 16.65 41.06
CA ILE A 478 20.28 18.02 41.02
C ILE A 478 19.30 18.19 42.18
N PRO A 479 19.66 18.89 43.27
CA PRO A 479 18.76 19.10 44.40
C PRO A 479 17.46 19.78 43.94
N GLY A 480 16.32 19.12 44.15
CA GLY A 480 15.00 19.63 43.77
C GLY A 480 14.50 19.23 42.38
N ALA A 481 15.24 18.38 41.65
CA ALA A 481 14.80 17.77 40.38
C ALA A 481 14.54 16.25 40.54
N ARG A 482 14.23 15.55 39.43
CA ARG A 482 14.15 14.09 39.40
C ARG A 482 15.49 13.45 39.79
N ASN A 483 15.45 12.37 40.58
CA ASN A 483 16.67 11.62 40.88
C ASN A 483 16.90 10.62 39.75
N VAL A 484 17.86 10.93 38.90
CA VAL A 484 18.26 10.09 37.79
C VAL A 484 19.77 9.91 37.83
N THR A 485 20.24 8.70 37.54
CA THR A 485 21.65 8.47 37.30
C THR A 485 21.86 7.47 36.16
N GLY A 486 22.76 7.81 35.24
CA GLY A 486 23.23 6.96 34.17
C GLY A 486 24.66 6.47 34.42
N CYS A 487 24.96 5.24 33.99
CA CYS A 487 26.33 4.71 33.99
C CYS A 487 27.09 5.18 32.73
N TYR A 488 27.16 6.50 32.56
CA TYR A 488 27.36 7.17 31.28
C TYR A 488 28.66 6.80 30.54
N PHE A 489 29.72 6.38 31.20
CA PHE A 489 30.99 6.08 30.53
C PHE A 489 31.16 4.61 30.16
N ASP A 490 30.38 3.72 30.77
CA ASP A 490 30.61 2.28 30.66
C ASP A 490 29.43 1.53 30.01
N TYR A 491 28.16 1.94 30.25
CA TYR A 491 26.96 1.21 29.81
C TYR A 491 25.76 2.14 29.56
N PRO A 492 24.91 1.92 28.53
CA PRO A 492 23.63 2.61 28.35
C PRO A 492 22.60 2.07 29.36
N ARG A 493 22.74 2.50 30.62
CA ARG A 493 21.88 2.11 31.73
C ARG A 493 21.46 3.31 32.52
N TRP A 494 20.16 3.42 32.74
CA TRP A 494 19.53 4.50 33.47
C TRP A 494 18.85 3.97 34.71
N PHE A 495 19.09 4.63 35.84
CA PHE A 495 18.40 4.41 37.10
C PHE A 495 17.59 5.66 37.40
N ILE A 496 16.29 5.49 37.57
CA ILE A 496 15.32 6.58 37.56
C ILE A 496 14.42 6.43 38.79
N MET A 497 14.35 7.48 39.61
CA MET A 497 13.21 7.69 40.49
C MET A 497 12.25 8.63 39.81
N PRO A 498 11.07 8.14 39.38
CA PRO A 498 10.14 8.95 38.62
C PRO A 498 9.54 10.04 39.51
N TYR A 499 9.32 11.24 38.95
CA TYR A 499 8.71 12.36 39.70
C TYR A 499 7.18 12.25 39.78
N GLN A 500 6.57 11.51 38.84
CA GLN A 500 5.14 11.18 38.78
C GLN A 500 4.97 9.79 38.17
N ILE A 501 3.80 9.16 38.27
CA ILE A 501 3.55 7.87 37.60
C ILE A 501 2.34 8.05 36.67
N PRO A 502 2.49 7.84 35.35
CA PRO A 502 3.73 7.44 34.63
C PRO A 502 4.69 8.61 34.34
N ASP A 503 6.00 8.33 34.27
CA ASP A 503 7.07 9.30 33.94
C ASP A 503 7.74 8.90 32.62
N LEU A 504 7.02 9.21 31.53
CA LEU A 504 7.44 8.86 30.17
C LEU A 504 8.39 9.91 29.57
N GLY A 505 8.29 11.17 29.99
CA GLY A 505 9.13 12.28 29.52
C GLY A 505 10.61 12.08 29.86
N THR A 506 10.91 11.51 31.04
CA THR A 506 12.29 11.19 31.42
C THR A 506 12.96 10.24 30.41
N GLN A 507 12.22 9.33 29.79
CA GLN A 507 12.79 8.46 28.76
C GLN A 507 13.22 9.26 27.53
N LEU A 508 12.40 10.20 27.06
CA LEU A 508 12.75 11.08 25.95
C LEU A 508 13.98 11.94 26.26
N HIS A 509 14.10 12.40 27.50
CA HIS A 509 15.26 13.16 27.95
C HIS A 509 16.55 12.32 27.95
N GLU A 510 16.56 11.23 28.71
CA GLU A 510 17.81 10.53 29.02
C GLU A 510 18.33 9.69 27.86
N ILE A 511 17.42 9.08 27.08
CA ILE A 511 17.81 8.30 25.91
C ILE A 511 18.33 9.21 24.80
N GLY A 512 17.80 10.43 24.68
CA GLY A 512 18.35 11.44 23.77
C GLY A 512 19.84 11.71 24.03
N HIS A 513 20.26 11.73 25.31
CA HIS A 513 21.67 11.90 25.67
C HIS A 513 22.55 10.75 25.18
N ASP A 514 22.05 9.52 25.17
CA ASP A 514 22.82 8.36 24.69
C ASP A 514 23.09 8.47 23.19
N PHE A 515 22.07 8.72 22.39
CA PHE A 515 22.22 8.83 20.92
C PHE A 515 23.05 10.05 20.50
N ALA A 516 22.82 11.20 21.15
CA ALA A 516 23.56 12.41 20.86
C ALA A 516 25.06 12.24 21.18
N PHE A 517 25.39 11.62 22.32
CA PHE A 517 26.77 11.36 22.71
C PHE A 517 27.44 10.25 21.90
N ALA A 518 26.70 9.20 21.54
CA ALA A 518 27.23 8.17 20.62
C ALA A 518 27.67 8.81 19.31
N THR A 519 26.84 9.70 18.77
CA THR A 519 27.10 10.36 17.49
C THR A 519 28.24 11.38 17.59
N TRP A 520 28.28 12.14 18.68
CA TRP A 520 29.26 13.21 18.85
C TRP A 520 29.68 13.35 20.33
N PRO A 521 30.72 12.62 20.79
CA PRO A 521 31.15 12.66 22.18
C PRO A 521 31.54 14.06 22.68
N GLU A 522 32.05 14.93 21.80
CA GLU A 522 32.40 16.31 22.14
C GLU A 522 31.17 17.21 22.37
N ILE A 523 29.95 16.71 22.19
CA ILE A 523 28.71 17.38 22.61
C ILE A 523 28.72 17.72 24.11
N GLU A 524 29.56 17.04 24.91
CA GLU A 524 29.82 17.37 26.31
C GLU A 524 30.42 18.77 26.53
N ALA A 525 31.03 19.37 25.51
CA ALA A 525 31.46 20.77 25.54
C ALA A 525 30.33 21.74 25.12
N SER A 526 29.19 21.22 24.66
CA SER A 526 28.07 21.96 24.06
C SER A 526 26.80 21.78 24.90
N GLN A 527 26.87 22.07 26.21
CA GLN A 527 25.78 21.76 27.16
C GLN A 527 24.46 22.45 26.81
N TRP A 528 24.49 23.66 26.25
CA TRP A 528 23.28 24.34 25.78
C TRP A 528 22.54 23.50 24.73
N PHE A 529 23.28 22.83 23.83
CA PHE A 529 22.70 21.99 22.79
C PHE A 529 22.21 20.67 23.37
N ARG A 530 23.09 19.99 24.12
CA ARG A 530 22.80 18.70 24.76
C ARG A 530 21.56 18.76 25.66
N GLU A 531 21.58 19.64 26.66
CA GLU A 531 20.48 19.74 27.62
C GLU A 531 19.26 20.45 27.05
N GLY A 532 19.46 21.41 26.13
CA GLY A 532 18.37 22.07 25.44
C GLY A 532 17.53 21.12 24.60
N THR A 533 18.16 20.25 23.79
CA THR A 533 17.44 19.20 23.04
C THR A 533 16.69 18.23 23.96
N ALA A 534 17.34 17.75 25.02
CA ALA A 534 16.76 16.77 25.93
C ALA A 534 15.54 17.32 26.68
N GLN A 535 15.64 18.54 27.21
CA GLN A 535 14.54 19.24 27.88
C GLN A 535 13.37 19.57 26.95
N TYR A 536 13.65 19.86 25.67
CA TYR A 536 12.61 20.04 24.67
C TYR A 536 11.83 18.74 24.45
N PHE A 537 12.52 17.64 24.14
CA PHE A 537 11.87 16.34 23.90
C PHE A 537 11.19 15.75 25.14
N GLU A 538 11.62 16.11 26.35
CA GLU A 538 10.96 15.69 27.59
C GLU A 538 9.48 16.11 27.67
N GLY A 539 9.10 17.21 27.00
CA GLY A 539 7.69 17.63 26.85
C GLY A 539 6.89 16.83 25.81
N GLY A 540 7.50 15.83 25.18
CA GLY A 540 6.93 15.07 24.08
C GLY A 540 5.97 13.95 24.47
N ALA A 541 5.06 13.63 23.56
CA ALA A 541 4.17 12.48 23.62
C ALA A 541 4.03 11.84 22.23
N PHE A 542 3.98 10.51 22.18
CA PHE A 542 3.71 9.78 20.95
C PHE A 542 2.21 9.76 20.65
N THR A 543 1.84 9.98 19.39
CA THR A 543 0.48 9.79 18.87
C THR A 543 0.18 8.30 18.67
N ASP A 544 -1.09 7.94 18.50
CA ASP A 544 -1.53 6.59 18.12
C ASP A 544 -0.87 6.10 16.81
N ALA A 545 -0.60 7.02 15.88
CA ALA A 545 0.13 6.74 14.64
C ALA A 545 1.66 6.55 14.82
N GLY A 546 2.18 6.59 16.06
CA GLY A 546 3.60 6.41 16.39
C GLY A 546 4.50 7.62 16.19
N SER A 547 3.97 8.77 15.76
CA SER A 547 4.75 10.02 15.62
C SER A 547 4.98 10.72 16.97
N LEU A 548 6.18 11.23 17.23
CA LEU A 548 6.46 12.06 18.41
C LEU A 548 5.98 13.49 18.18
N ARG A 549 5.22 14.05 19.13
CA ARG A 549 4.88 15.46 19.17
C ARG A 549 5.32 16.11 20.46
N VAL A 550 5.85 17.32 20.36
CA VAL A 550 6.15 18.16 21.52
C VAL A 550 5.17 19.34 21.50
N PRO A 551 3.97 19.20 22.11
CA PRO A 551 2.99 20.27 22.11
C PRO A 551 3.52 21.53 22.80
N ALA A 552 4.26 21.33 23.89
CA ALA A 552 5.02 22.33 24.61
C ALA A 552 6.31 21.70 25.14
N PRO A 553 7.39 22.48 25.33
CA PRO A 553 8.57 21.99 26.04
C PRO A 553 8.20 21.61 27.48
N PHE A 554 9.11 20.92 28.18
CA PHE A 554 8.93 20.62 29.59
C PHE A 554 8.57 21.88 30.40
N HIS A 555 7.49 21.83 31.20
CA HIS A 555 6.86 23.04 31.77
C HIS A 555 7.82 23.95 32.55
N TRP A 556 8.81 23.37 33.25
CA TRP A 556 9.83 24.14 33.96
C TRP A 556 10.70 25.00 33.02
N CYS A 557 10.82 24.66 31.74
CA CYS A 557 11.52 25.49 30.76
C CYS A 557 10.86 26.87 30.66
N THR A 558 9.56 26.91 30.42
CA THR A 558 8.82 28.16 30.25
C THR A 558 8.69 28.92 31.57
N ASP A 559 8.33 28.23 32.66
CA ASP A 559 8.07 28.87 33.96
C ASP A 559 9.32 29.54 34.53
N LEU A 560 10.46 28.84 34.49
CA LEU A 560 11.73 29.38 34.98
C LEU A 560 12.28 30.44 34.05
N PHE A 561 12.19 30.25 32.72
CA PHE A 561 12.60 31.27 31.77
C PHE A 561 11.89 32.60 32.04
N LEU A 562 10.55 32.59 32.09
CA LEU A 562 9.75 33.79 32.34
C LEU A 562 10.02 34.41 33.72
N ARG A 563 10.33 33.58 34.72
CA ARG A 563 10.74 34.08 36.03
C ARG A 563 12.05 34.85 35.93
N PHE A 564 13.07 34.28 35.29
CA PHE A 564 14.38 34.92 35.16
C PHE A 564 14.34 36.13 34.23
N ASP A 565 13.50 36.14 33.21
CA ASP A 565 13.20 37.30 32.36
C ASP A 565 12.64 38.47 33.18
N ARG A 566 11.60 38.23 34.00
CA ARG A 566 11.02 39.26 34.88
C ARG A 566 11.98 39.77 35.94
N GLU A 567 12.91 38.94 36.37
CA GLU A 567 13.94 39.29 37.34
C GLU A 567 15.17 39.97 36.70
N ASP A 568 15.21 40.14 35.37
CA ASP A 568 16.36 40.65 34.60
C ASP A 568 17.64 39.83 34.86
N ARG A 569 17.47 38.50 34.86
CA ARG A 569 18.49 37.50 35.24
C ARG A 569 18.81 36.49 34.15
N LEU A 570 18.30 36.70 32.94
CA LEU A 570 18.67 35.91 31.77
C LEU A 570 20.18 36.01 31.52
N ILE A 571 20.76 34.93 30.98
CA ILE A 571 22.16 34.84 30.61
C ILE A 571 22.25 35.29 29.16
N PRO A 572 23.08 36.28 28.81
CA PRO A 572 23.27 36.66 27.41
C PRO A 572 23.59 35.43 26.56
N LEU A 573 22.89 35.24 25.45
CA LEU A 573 22.97 34.08 24.56
C LEU A 573 24.41 33.80 24.14
N GLY A 574 25.19 34.85 23.82
CA GLY A 574 26.60 34.69 23.48
C GLY A 574 27.45 34.05 24.59
N GLN A 575 27.08 34.27 25.86
CA GLN A 575 27.67 33.62 27.02
C GLN A 575 27.09 32.21 27.21
N LEU A 576 25.76 32.06 27.16
CA LEU A 576 25.06 30.78 27.33
C LEU A 576 25.60 29.71 26.38
N LEU A 577 25.76 30.05 25.09
CA LEU A 577 26.27 29.14 24.06
C LEU A 577 27.70 28.66 24.31
N ARG A 578 28.47 29.34 25.18
CA ARG A 578 29.90 29.05 25.44
C ARG A 578 30.20 28.69 26.89
N LEU A 579 29.18 28.47 27.73
CA LEU A 579 29.40 28.07 29.12
C LEU A 579 30.07 26.70 29.19
N ALA A 580 31.15 26.61 29.98
CA ALA A 580 31.75 25.34 30.30
C ALA A 580 30.80 24.49 31.16
N LYS A 581 30.92 23.16 31.08
CA LYS A 581 30.03 22.22 31.79
C LYS A 581 29.91 22.52 33.29
N VAL A 582 31.00 22.83 33.97
CA VAL A 582 30.98 23.14 35.41
C VAL A 582 30.12 24.37 35.73
N ASP A 583 30.23 25.43 34.94
CA ASP A 583 29.47 26.67 35.15
C ASP A 583 28.01 26.51 34.70
N PHE A 584 27.79 25.74 33.62
CA PHE A 584 26.45 25.41 33.14
C PHE A 584 25.63 24.68 34.21
N LEU A 585 26.26 23.69 34.86
CA LEU A 585 25.62 22.89 35.91
C LEU A 585 25.49 23.62 37.25
N ALA A 586 26.42 24.55 37.55
CA ALA A 586 26.34 25.37 38.77
C ALA A 586 25.10 26.28 38.80
N ASP A 587 24.55 26.61 37.64
CA ASP A 587 23.37 27.47 37.46
C ASP A 587 22.29 26.81 36.59
N ASN A 588 22.12 25.49 36.80
CA ASN A 588 21.27 24.61 35.98
C ASN A 588 19.86 25.16 35.72
N TRP A 589 19.19 25.74 36.71
CA TRP A 589 17.84 26.27 36.54
C TRP A 589 17.75 27.34 35.45
N ARG A 590 18.75 28.24 35.35
CA ARG A 590 18.79 29.28 34.31
C ARG A 590 19.28 28.74 32.98
N THR A 591 20.29 27.89 33.01
CA THR A 591 20.94 27.40 31.79
C THR A 591 20.06 26.39 31.06
N TYR A 592 19.39 25.48 31.76
CA TYR A 592 18.47 24.51 31.17
C TYR A 592 17.23 25.20 30.61
N SER A 593 16.59 26.10 31.37
CA SER A 593 15.36 26.78 30.93
C SER A 593 15.59 27.63 29.68
N GLN A 594 16.65 28.43 29.62
CA GLN A 594 16.99 29.21 28.43
C GLN A 594 17.39 28.35 27.24
N SER A 595 18.18 27.31 27.46
CA SER A 595 18.57 26.39 26.39
C SER A 595 17.33 25.70 25.81
N CYS A 596 16.45 25.18 26.66
CA CYS A 596 15.20 24.56 26.25
C CYS A 596 14.29 25.52 25.45
N MET A 597 14.13 26.77 25.90
CA MET A 597 13.36 27.77 25.16
C MET A 597 14.00 28.18 23.84
N LEU A 598 15.34 28.21 23.76
CA LEU A 598 16.05 28.38 22.49
C LEU A 598 15.75 27.21 21.54
N PHE A 599 15.72 25.97 22.00
CA PHE A 599 15.36 24.82 21.15
C PHE A 599 13.92 24.84 20.70
N ASP A 600 12.99 25.16 21.59
CA ASP A 600 11.57 25.31 21.24
C ASP A 600 11.38 26.42 20.20
N TYR A 601 12.10 27.54 20.34
CA TYR A 601 12.16 28.57 19.30
C TYR A 601 12.75 28.03 18.00
N LEU A 602 13.89 27.34 18.03
CA LEU A 602 14.52 26.84 16.81
C LEU A 602 13.64 25.81 16.10
N GLU A 603 12.88 24.98 16.81
CA GLU A 603 11.98 24.03 16.16
C GLU A 603 10.75 24.71 15.54
N ARG A 604 10.16 25.71 16.20
CA ARG A 604 8.97 26.39 15.65
C ARG A 604 9.31 27.46 14.62
N HIS A 605 10.41 28.15 14.90
CA HIS A 605 11.09 29.25 14.21
C HIS A 605 11.88 28.86 12.96
N GLU A 606 12.81 27.96 13.20
CA GLU A 606 13.97 27.74 12.33
C GLU A 606 14.20 26.21 12.14
N PRO A 607 13.16 25.38 11.89
CA PRO A 607 13.27 23.92 11.91
C PRO A 607 14.30 23.40 10.91
N GLY A 608 14.46 24.12 9.77
CA GLY A 608 15.48 23.83 8.78
C GLY A 608 16.91 24.01 9.31
N ALA A 609 17.14 25.04 10.14
CA ALA A 609 18.43 25.29 10.77
C ALA A 609 18.72 24.23 11.84
N LEU A 610 17.78 23.98 12.74
CA LEU A 610 17.93 22.95 13.79
C LEU A 610 18.26 21.58 13.19
N TYR A 611 17.51 21.17 12.17
CA TYR A 611 17.77 19.88 11.52
C TYR A 611 19.12 19.88 10.79
N ALA A 612 19.50 20.96 10.10
CA ALA A 612 20.79 21.05 9.42
C ALA A 612 21.99 20.99 10.39
N LEU A 613 21.82 21.46 11.64
CA LEU A 613 22.81 21.25 12.70
C LEU A 613 22.95 19.77 13.04
N ILE A 614 21.84 19.07 13.30
CA ILE A 614 21.85 17.62 13.58
C ILE A 614 22.47 16.85 12.41
N GLN A 615 22.21 17.24 11.15
CA GLN A 615 22.90 16.63 9.99
C GLN A 615 24.38 16.96 9.89
N GLY A 616 24.77 18.16 10.33
CA GLY A 616 26.18 18.53 10.44
C GLY A 616 26.90 17.62 11.43
N ILE A 617 26.26 17.36 12.56
CA ILE A 617 26.74 16.45 13.61
C ILE A 617 26.79 15.01 13.08
N ASN A 618 25.68 14.48 12.54
CA ASN A 618 25.59 13.13 11.98
C ASN A 618 26.60 12.85 10.86
N ALA A 619 26.93 13.87 10.05
CA ALA A 619 27.92 13.75 8.97
C ALA A 619 29.36 13.99 9.43
N GLY A 620 29.61 14.25 10.72
CA GLY A 620 30.93 14.61 11.25
C GLY A 620 31.48 15.94 10.71
N ARG A 621 30.60 16.81 10.19
CA ARG A 621 30.95 18.16 9.70
C ARG A 621 30.97 19.21 10.81
N ILE A 622 30.25 18.95 11.90
CA ILE A 622 30.27 19.75 13.13
C ILE A 622 30.94 18.88 14.18
N THR A 623 32.13 19.30 14.61
CA THR A 623 33.00 18.55 15.52
C THR A 623 33.32 19.30 16.80
N SER A 624 33.00 20.60 16.86
CA SER A 624 33.21 21.45 18.04
C SER A 624 32.01 22.37 18.31
N ASN A 625 31.90 22.87 19.54
CA ASN A 625 30.87 23.84 19.92
C ASN A 625 30.97 25.15 19.11
N ASP A 626 32.18 25.60 18.77
CA ASP A 626 32.36 26.81 17.95
C ASP A 626 31.85 26.62 16.52
N GLU A 627 32.06 25.44 15.92
CA GLU A 627 31.48 25.07 14.63
C GLU A 627 29.95 24.98 14.68
N LEU A 628 29.41 24.43 15.78
CA LEU A 628 27.98 24.34 16.01
C LEU A 628 27.34 25.74 16.09
N ILE A 629 27.96 26.66 16.86
CA ILE A 629 27.50 28.04 16.96
C ILE A 629 27.62 28.76 15.62
N ALA A 630 28.75 28.61 14.91
CA ALA A 630 28.95 29.24 13.62
C ALA A 630 27.91 28.74 12.59
N ALA A 631 27.63 27.44 12.58
CA ALA A 631 26.61 26.84 11.73
C ALA A 631 25.22 27.35 12.10
N LEU A 632 24.88 27.46 13.39
CA LEU A 632 23.58 27.98 13.86
C LEU A 632 23.33 29.39 13.34
N LEU A 633 24.30 30.28 13.51
CA LEU A 633 24.21 31.68 13.07
C LEU A 633 24.14 31.77 11.54
N ALA A 634 24.93 30.97 10.83
CA ALA A 634 24.91 30.94 9.36
C ALA A 634 23.58 30.42 8.80
N LEU A 635 23.02 29.36 9.40
CA LEU A 635 21.79 28.73 8.96
C LEU A 635 20.55 29.59 9.26
N THR A 636 20.56 30.31 10.37
CA THR A 636 19.49 31.27 10.72
C THR A 636 19.65 32.61 10.01
N GLY A 637 20.85 32.92 9.49
CA GLY A 637 21.16 34.23 8.91
C GLY A 637 21.16 35.36 9.94
N ARG A 638 21.29 35.04 11.23
CA ARG A 638 21.21 35.98 12.35
C ARG A 638 22.56 36.13 13.04
N SER A 639 22.85 37.33 13.52
CA SER A 639 23.84 37.55 14.56
C SER A 639 23.36 36.97 15.90
N VAL A 640 24.28 36.83 16.86
CA VAL A 640 23.93 36.34 18.21
C VAL A 640 22.87 37.22 18.87
N GLY A 641 22.98 38.56 18.74
CA GLY A 641 22.01 39.48 19.34
C GLY A 641 20.62 39.42 18.68
N GLU A 642 20.57 39.24 17.35
CA GLU A 642 19.29 39.08 16.63
C GLU A 642 18.61 37.74 16.94
N LEU A 643 19.39 36.68 17.19
CA LEU A 643 18.85 35.40 17.63
C LEU A 643 18.37 35.48 19.07
N GLU A 644 19.12 36.17 19.94
CA GLU A 644 18.75 36.45 21.33
C GLU A 644 17.40 37.14 21.42
N GLU A 645 17.25 38.28 20.76
CA GLU A 645 15.99 39.05 20.74
C GLU A 645 14.82 38.19 20.22
N ALA A 646 15.06 37.37 19.20
CA ALA A 646 14.02 36.56 18.58
C ALA A 646 13.50 35.44 19.50
N TYR A 647 14.40 34.64 20.11
CA TYR A 647 13.97 33.52 20.96
C TYR A 647 13.38 34.01 22.29
N GLU A 648 13.90 35.11 22.86
CA GLU A 648 13.32 35.71 24.07
C GLU A 648 11.93 36.29 23.79
N SER A 649 11.76 37.02 22.68
CA SER A 649 10.45 37.53 22.28
C SER A 649 9.46 36.39 22.07
N TYR A 650 9.89 35.30 21.43
CA TYR A 650 9.08 34.10 21.28
C TYR A 650 8.66 33.54 22.65
N ALA A 651 9.62 33.34 23.56
CA ALA A 651 9.38 32.75 24.87
C ALA A 651 8.38 33.57 25.70
N ARG A 652 8.45 34.91 25.65
CA ARG A 652 7.48 35.82 26.29
C ARG A 652 6.07 35.64 25.74
N ILE A 653 5.93 35.43 24.43
CA ILE A 653 4.62 35.20 23.78
C ILE A 653 4.09 33.80 24.08
N ALA A 654 4.95 32.79 24.03
CA ALA A 654 4.59 31.40 24.24
C ALA A 654 4.08 31.16 25.66
N GLY A 655 4.75 31.71 26.67
CA GLY A 655 4.36 31.56 28.08
C GLY A 655 3.31 32.57 28.58
N GLY A 656 2.82 33.46 27.72
CA GLY A 656 1.67 34.34 28.01
C GLY A 656 0.31 33.76 27.61
N ARG A 657 0.28 32.52 27.08
CA ARG A 657 -0.93 31.81 26.64
C ARG A 657 -1.55 30.96 27.74
#